data_AF-A0A916CNE3-F1
#
_entry.id   AF-A0A916CNE3-F1
#
_cell.length_a   1.000
_cell.length_b   1.000
_cell.length_c   1.000
_cell.angle_alpha   90.00
_cell.angle_beta   90.00
_cell.angle_gamma   90.00
#
_symmetry.space_group_name_H-M   'P 1'
#
loop_
_entity.id
_entity.type
_entity.pdbx_description
1 polymer ?
#
loop_
_entity_poly.entity_id
_entity_poly.type
_entity_poly.pdbx_seq_one_letter_code
_entity_poly.pdbx_strand_id
1 'polypeptide(L)'
;IVHLFERDCSLQRRHQKVVEIAPAQNLERSIRQRICDAAVKICKSVNYDNAGTVEFLLDTETNKYYFIEINPRIQVEHTVTETITGFDLVKRQILISEGFPLNSPEIRIPSQEAIQINSIAFQCRITTEDPSNKFIPDYGRIQHYRSAGGMGIRLDAGTAFSGALVTPYYDSMLVKVTAFGTCFEETARRMDRALHEFRIRGVKTNIPFLINLVNHKDFLKGKCTTRFIDENHNLYQFPRRRDRATCIIRYMGDVTVNGHPLIKETPKSLCRRKAPVPLVDRKIPRPKGTRDLLMEMGPKKFVQHVLKEKKLLLTDTTFRDAHQSLLATRMRTTDMLKITEVYSRNHADFFSLEMWGGATFDTAMRFLMECPWERLRSMRKLAPNILFQMLLRASNGVGYTNYPDNVVKAFIKQAAESGIDIFRVFDSLNWVTNMKIAMDAVLETHALCEAAICYTGDILDPKRNKYTLDYYVKMAKELEGHGAHILAIKDMAGLLKPYAAYTLVSALKSEMKIPIHLHSHDTSGGQIASLIKAAEAGVDIVDAALGPLSGLTAQPNLNTLVEMLRFHERDTGMDFRALGLLSDYWEVVREYYAPFESIQKSSTAEVYHHEIPGGQFTNLFQQAHSMGLAHRWHEITDVYADVNHLFGDIVKVTPSSKVVGDLTLYLVTNNIKAQDIVAGNRDISFPNSVVEFFEGRLGQPTGGFPKDVQDKILRGAPAYIERPGANLLPVDLEKAKIKVEERISRPITNEELMSYLMYPDVFIQYAEHRKKYDDVSIIPTDVFFYGLPMNEEVAIDIEEGKTLIFKLVAISPVNVEGNCTVFFELNGQPREVVIANHKVGSSVIKRPQAEEGNIKHVGAPMPGMIVKVKVTAGNKVVKNDPLLIMEAMKMEATVYAEHDGEIGQVLVKTKECVEARDLLLVYK
;
A
#
# COMPACT_ATOMS: atom_id res chain seq x y z
N ILE A 1 7.50 67.40 4.98
CA ILE A 1 6.74 66.25 5.55
C ILE A 1 5.50 66.02 4.70
N VAL A 2 5.34 64.80 4.20
CA VAL A 2 4.19 64.27 3.43
C VAL A 2 3.81 62.90 4.01
N HIS A 3 2.59 62.41 3.76
CA HIS A 3 2.21 61.02 4.04
C HIS A 3 2.12 60.21 2.74
N LEU A 4 2.36 58.90 2.84
CA LEU A 4 2.22 57.94 1.74
C LEU A 4 1.05 56.99 2.01
N PHE A 5 -0.08 57.59 2.38
CA PHE A 5 -1.29 56.91 2.86
C PHE A 5 -1.04 56.04 4.10
N GLU A 6 -1.93 55.10 4.34
CA GLU A 6 -1.94 54.21 5.50
C GLU A 6 -1.76 52.73 5.12
N ARG A 7 -1.48 51.90 6.12
CA ARG A 7 -1.43 50.44 6.03
C ARG A 7 -2.35 49.85 7.10
N ASP A 8 -3.18 48.89 6.72
CA ASP A 8 -3.94 48.08 7.68
C ASP A 8 -3.07 46.91 8.15
N CYS A 9 -2.72 46.95 9.44
CA CYS A 9 -1.91 45.94 10.11
C CYS A 9 -2.71 45.16 11.15
N SER A 10 -4.05 45.11 11.01
CA SER A 10 -4.95 44.44 11.96
C SER A 10 -4.71 42.93 12.06
N LEU A 11 -4.17 42.28 11.02
CA LEU A 11 -3.96 40.83 11.01
C LEU A 11 -2.71 40.45 11.82
N GLN A 12 -2.92 40.25 13.11
CA GLN A 12 -1.87 39.98 14.09
C GLN A 12 -2.17 38.70 14.88
N ARG A 13 -1.11 37.99 15.28
CA ARG A 13 -1.18 36.85 16.20
C ARG A 13 -0.35 37.20 17.44
N ARG A 14 -0.95 37.25 18.63
CA ARG A 14 -0.25 37.63 19.88
C ARG A 14 0.59 38.91 19.71
N HIS A 15 0.00 39.95 19.10
CA HIS A 15 0.64 41.24 18.82
C HIS A 15 1.79 41.22 17.80
N GLN A 16 1.95 40.13 17.05
CA GLN A 16 2.90 40.04 15.93
C GLN A 16 2.16 40.15 14.60
N LYS A 17 2.55 41.12 13.75
CA LYS A 17 1.97 41.32 12.41
C LYS A 17 2.24 40.11 11.51
N VAL A 18 1.20 39.60 10.85
CA VAL A 18 1.25 38.42 9.98
C VAL A 18 1.06 38.81 8.51
N VAL A 19 0.00 39.59 8.25
CA VAL A 19 -0.36 40.08 6.91
C VAL A 19 -0.61 41.58 7.00
N GLU A 20 -0.04 42.33 6.08
CA GLU A 20 -0.23 43.78 6.01
C GLU A 20 -0.86 44.17 4.67
N ILE A 21 -1.82 45.09 4.71
CA ILE A 21 -2.59 45.52 3.54
C ILE A 21 -2.40 47.02 3.32
N ALA A 22 -2.26 47.45 2.07
CA ALA A 22 -2.33 48.86 1.70
C ALA A 22 -3.14 49.04 0.40
N PRO A 23 -4.02 50.05 0.33
CA PRO A 23 -4.59 50.83 1.44
C PRO A 23 -5.57 50.00 2.29
N ALA A 24 -6.06 50.57 3.41
CA ALA A 24 -7.12 49.96 4.22
C ALA A 24 -8.45 49.89 3.44
N GLN A 25 -8.88 48.67 3.09
CA GLN A 25 -9.98 48.42 2.12
C GLN A 25 -11.34 48.98 2.59
N ASN A 26 -11.69 48.74 3.86
CA ASN A 26 -13.04 48.97 4.38
C ASN A 26 -13.19 50.26 5.20
N LEU A 27 -12.19 51.13 5.16
CA LEU A 27 -12.29 52.43 5.82
C LEU A 27 -12.79 53.47 4.85
N GLU A 28 -13.79 54.25 5.27
CA GLU A 28 -14.24 55.40 4.52
C GLU A 28 -13.05 56.34 4.24
N ARG A 29 -12.99 56.88 3.03
CA ARG A 29 -11.92 57.78 2.59
C ARG A 29 -11.74 58.98 3.53
N SER A 30 -12.84 59.47 4.11
CA SER A 30 -12.87 60.54 5.11
C SER A 30 -12.07 60.17 6.38
N ILE A 31 -12.25 58.95 6.89
CA ILE A 31 -11.55 58.44 8.08
C ILE A 31 -10.06 58.28 7.78
N ARG A 32 -9.73 57.65 6.65
CA ARG A 32 -8.34 57.46 6.20
C ARG A 32 -7.60 58.79 6.08
N GLN A 33 -8.24 59.81 5.50
CA GLN A 33 -7.68 61.14 5.38
C GLN A 33 -7.43 61.78 6.75
N ARG A 34 -8.41 61.73 7.68
CA ARG A 34 -8.24 62.27 9.04
C ARG A 34 -7.08 61.61 9.80
N ILE A 35 -6.89 60.30 9.63
CA ILE A 35 -5.75 59.56 10.22
C ILE A 35 -4.43 60.06 9.61
N CYS A 36 -4.35 60.18 8.29
CA CYS A 36 -3.17 60.70 7.60
C CYS A 36 -2.84 62.15 8.02
N ASP A 37 -3.85 63.02 8.09
CA ASP A 37 -3.68 64.42 8.51
C ASP A 37 -3.21 64.52 9.97
N ALA A 38 -3.73 63.64 10.85
CA ALA A 38 -3.27 63.55 12.23
C ALA A 38 -1.81 63.10 12.31
N ALA A 39 -1.40 62.11 11.52
CA ALA A 39 0.01 61.67 11.44
C ALA A 39 0.92 62.82 10.98
N VAL A 40 0.54 63.55 9.92
CA VAL A 40 1.30 64.70 9.42
C VAL A 40 1.36 65.81 10.47
N LYS A 41 0.26 66.08 11.18
CA LYS A 41 0.22 67.08 12.26
C LYS A 41 1.19 66.73 13.39
N ILE A 42 1.22 65.48 13.83
CA ILE A 42 2.15 64.98 14.85
C ILE A 42 3.59 65.17 14.35
N CYS A 43 3.93 64.66 13.17
CA CYS A 43 5.28 64.77 12.61
C CYS A 43 5.73 66.23 12.39
N LYS A 44 4.85 67.12 11.96
CA LYS A 44 5.14 68.56 11.82
C LYS A 44 5.42 69.22 13.18
N SER A 45 4.71 68.84 14.23
CA SER A 45 4.90 69.44 15.55
C SER A 45 6.28 69.16 16.16
N VAL A 46 6.96 68.10 15.71
CA VAL A 46 8.29 67.69 16.18
C VAL A 46 9.38 67.86 15.13
N ASN A 47 9.10 68.53 14.01
CA ASN A 47 10.02 68.65 12.86
C ASN A 47 10.62 67.29 12.44
N TYR A 48 9.76 66.26 12.33
CA TYR A 48 10.20 64.90 12.01
C TYR A 48 10.97 64.86 10.69
N ASP A 49 12.13 64.19 10.70
CA ASP A 49 13.01 64.03 9.55
C ASP A 49 13.11 62.56 9.12
N ASN A 50 13.38 62.34 7.83
CA ASN A 50 13.44 61.03 7.18
C ASN A 50 12.10 60.25 7.20
N ALA A 51 12.12 58.93 6.96
CA ALA A 51 10.92 58.09 7.00
C ALA A 51 10.55 57.68 8.43
N GLY A 52 9.25 57.65 8.71
CA GLY A 52 8.69 57.18 9.98
C GLY A 52 7.26 56.70 9.78
N THR A 53 6.75 55.94 10.74
CA THR A 53 5.35 55.50 10.75
C THR A 53 4.69 55.93 12.05
N VAL A 54 3.53 56.57 11.95
CA VAL A 54 2.66 56.86 13.09
C VAL A 54 1.57 55.78 13.13
N GLU A 55 1.48 55.05 14.23
CA GLU A 55 0.51 53.97 14.40
C GLU A 55 -0.72 54.45 15.20
N PHE A 56 -1.89 53.96 14.78
CA PHE A 56 -3.17 54.24 15.40
C PHE A 56 -3.95 52.95 15.63
N LEU A 57 -4.75 52.91 16.69
CA LEU A 57 -5.83 51.94 16.85
C LEU A 57 -7.15 52.60 16.44
N LEU A 58 -7.92 51.94 15.58
CA LEU A 58 -9.26 52.36 15.20
C LEU A 58 -10.30 51.45 15.86
N ASP A 59 -11.26 52.05 16.53
CA ASP A 59 -12.47 51.36 16.96
C ASP A 59 -13.47 51.34 15.79
N THR A 60 -13.75 50.15 15.28
CA THR A 60 -14.62 49.93 14.12
C THR A 60 -16.10 50.18 14.40
N GLU A 61 -16.52 50.21 15.67
CA GLU A 61 -17.92 50.49 16.05
C GLU A 61 -18.17 52.00 16.11
N THR A 62 -17.22 52.76 16.66
CA THR A 62 -17.36 54.21 16.86
C THR A 62 -16.68 55.07 15.80
N ASN A 63 -15.86 54.47 14.92
CA ASN A 63 -15.02 55.15 13.93
C ASN A 63 -14.04 56.18 14.55
N LYS A 64 -13.70 56.00 15.83
CA LYS A 64 -12.70 56.81 16.54
C LYS A 64 -11.33 56.14 16.47
N TYR A 65 -10.30 56.94 16.19
CA TYR A 65 -8.92 56.49 16.14
C TYR A 65 -8.09 57.12 17.25
N TYR A 66 -7.14 56.35 17.78
CA TYR A 66 -6.30 56.70 18.91
C TYR A 66 -4.83 56.48 18.54
N PHE A 67 -3.99 57.49 18.77
CA PHE A 67 -2.55 57.36 18.60
C PHE A 67 -2.00 56.32 19.59
N ILE A 68 -1.06 55.49 19.13
CA ILE A 68 -0.38 54.51 20.00
C ILE A 68 1.14 54.66 20.00
N GLU A 69 1.78 54.84 18.85
CA GLU A 69 3.25 54.84 18.75
C GLU A 69 3.72 55.59 17.50
N ILE A 70 4.97 56.09 17.53
CA ILE A 70 5.73 56.42 16.33
C ILE A 70 6.88 55.44 16.22
N ASN A 71 7.01 54.80 15.06
CA ASN A 71 8.17 54.01 14.69
C ASN A 71 9.13 54.91 13.89
N PRO A 72 10.23 55.41 14.49
CA PRO A 72 11.10 56.39 13.86
C PRO A 72 12.12 55.75 12.90
N ARG A 73 11.65 54.82 12.06
CA ARG A 73 12.45 54.01 11.14
C ARG A 73 11.57 53.42 10.04
N ILE A 74 12.21 52.85 9.03
CA ILE A 74 11.53 52.01 8.05
C ILE A 74 10.94 50.76 8.73
N GLN A 75 9.77 50.34 8.25
CA GLN A 75 9.09 49.13 8.73
C GLN A 75 9.21 47.99 7.71
N VAL A 76 9.03 46.76 8.18
CA VAL A 76 9.16 45.55 7.33
C VAL A 76 8.18 45.60 6.15
N GLU A 77 6.97 46.08 6.43
CA GLU A 77 5.83 46.29 5.54
C GLU A 77 5.86 47.58 4.71
N HIS A 78 6.99 48.28 4.62
CA HIS A 78 7.09 49.43 3.70
C HIS A 78 6.81 49.02 2.23
N THR A 79 7.05 47.76 1.88
CA THR A 79 6.88 47.21 0.52
C THR A 79 5.46 47.38 -0.02
N VAL A 80 4.40 47.26 0.80
CA VAL A 80 3.03 47.50 0.32
C VAL A 80 2.80 48.96 -0.01
N THR A 81 3.39 49.89 0.76
CA THR A 81 3.32 51.33 0.49
C THR A 81 4.08 51.70 -0.79
N GLU A 82 5.29 51.16 -0.99
CA GLU A 82 6.05 51.37 -2.23
C GLU A 82 5.26 50.87 -3.44
N THR A 83 4.60 49.71 -3.29
CA THR A 83 3.86 49.08 -4.38
C THR A 83 2.63 49.90 -4.79
N ILE A 84 1.86 50.42 -3.83
CA ILE A 84 0.67 51.20 -4.16
C ILE A 84 0.98 52.63 -4.61
N THR A 85 2.13 53.19 -4.24
CA THR A 85 2.49 54.59 -4.58
C THR A 85 3.48 54.70 -5.74
N GLY A 86 4.26 53.65 -6.02
CA GLY A 86 5.38 53.68 -6.96
C GLY A 86 6.64 54.36 -6.42
N PHE A 87 6.64 54.79 -5.15
CA PHE A 87 7.79 55.43 -4.54
C PHE A 87 8.67 54.43 -3.79
N ASP A 88 9.90 54.24 -4.27
CA ASP A 88 10.99 53.60 -3.52
C ASP A 88 11.32 54.43 -2.27
N LEU A 89 11.00 53.89 -1.11
CA LEU A 89 11.15 54.51 0.19
C LEU A 89 12.58 54.45 0.67
N VAL A 90 13.26 53.32 0.52
CA VAL A 90 14.63 53.14 1.02
C VAL A 90 15.58 54.09 0.27
N LYS A 91 15.46 54.20 -1.05
CA LYS A 91 16.21 55.17 -1.84
C LYS A 91 15.95 56.61 -1.38
N ARG A 92 14.70 56.95 -1.07
CA ARG A 92 14.34 58.29 -0.60
C ARG A 92 14.88 58.60 0.77
N GLN A 93 14.93 57.63 1.68
CA GLN A 93 15.58 57.81 2.98
C GLN A 93 17.05 58.20 2.81
N ILE A 94 17.75 57.57 1.87
CA ILE A 94 19.16 57.89 1.57
C ILE A 94 19.28 59.31 1.01
N LEU A 95 18.47 59.66 -0.01
CA LEU A 95 18.50 60.99 -0.62
C LEU A 95 18.14 62.12 0.37
N ILE A 96 17.19 61.89 1.28
CA ILE A 96 16.86 62.84 2.34
C ILE A 96 18.05 63.04 3.28
N SER A 97 18.73 61.95 3.66
CA SER A 97 19.95 62.03 4.48
C SER A 97 21.12 62.71 3.78
N GLU A 98 21.16 62.72 2.45
CA GLU A 98 22.10 63.51 1.64
C GLU A 98 21.74 65.01 1.56
N GLY A 99 20.59 65.41 2.12
CA GLY A 99 20.13 66.80 2.16
C GLY A 99 19.25 67.22 0.99
N PHE A 100 18.82 66.29 0.13
CA PHE A 100 17.89 66.62 -0.95
C PHE A 100 16.49 66.95 -0.41
N PRO A 101 15.86 68.07 -0.84
CA PRO A 101 14.49 68.39 -0.47
C PRO A 101 13.49 67.49 -1.22
N LEU A 102 12.31 67.25 -0.64
CA LEU A 102 11.32 66.32 -1.22
C LEU A 102 10.90 66.66 -2.66
N ASN A 103 10.85 67.94 -3.01
CA ASN A 103 10.47 68.42 -4.34
C ASN A 103 11.63 68.43 -5.35
N SER A 104 12.82 67.93 -4.99
CA SER A 104 13.97 67.89 -5.89
C SER A 104 13.75 66.92 -7.07
N PRO A 105 14.46 67.09 -8.20
CA PRO A 105 14.44 66.15 -9.32
C PRO A 105 14.85 64.71 -8.95
N GLU A 106 15.60 64.54 -7.87
CA GLU A 106 16.07 63.25 -7.33
C GLU A 106 14.98 62.53 -6.53
N ILE A 107 14.23 63.23 -5.67
CA ILE A 107 13.19 62.63 -4.80
C ILE A 107 11.80 62.63 -5.47
N ARG A 108 11.47 63.67 -6.25
CA ARG A 108 10.25 63.81 -7.08
C ARG A 108 8.93 63.74 -6.31
N ILE A 109 8.84 64.38 -5.15
CA ILE A 109 7.59 64.54 -4.39
C ILE A 109 7.32 66.05 -4.24
N PRO A 110 6.72 66.70 -5.26
CA PRO A 110 6.53 68.15 -5.25
C PRO A 110 5.48 68.62 -4.23
N SER A 111 4.48 67.79 -3.94
CA SER A 111 3.41 68.09 -2.99
C SER A 111 2.70 66.81 -2.53
N GLN A 112 1.76 66.94 -1.56
CA GLN A 112 0.95 65.83 -1.07
C GLN A 112 0.00 65.30 -2.15
N GLU A 113 -0.50 66.18 -3.01
CA GLU A 113 -1.47 65.88 -4.08
C GLU A 113 -0.84 65.08 -5.23
N ALA A 114 0.49 65.12 -5.37
CA ALA A 114 1.22 64.34 -6.37
C ALA A 114 1.31 62.83 -6.01
N ILE A 115 0.96 62.46 -4.78
CA ILE A 115 1.04 61.09 -4.28
C ILE A 115 -0.31 60.41 -4.53
N GLN A 116 -0.35 59.36 -5.36
CA GLN A 116 -1.56 58.64 -5.73
C GLN A 116 -1.49 57.16 -5.36
N ILE A 117 -2.66 56.54 -5.18
CA ILE A 117 -2.80 55.10 -4.99
C ILE A 117 -3.07 54.47 -6.35
N ASN A 118 -2.16 53.61 -6.82
CA ASN A 118 -2.21 52.98 -8.13
C ASN A 118 -2.67 51.51 -8.08
N SER A 119 -2.64 50.89 -6.90
CA SER A 119 -2.99 49.48 -6.72
C SER A 119 -3.43 49.19 -5.27
N ILE A 120 -3.82 47.94 -5.04
CA ILE A 120 -3.94 47.34 -3.70
C ILE A 120 -2.77 46.36 -3.55
N ALA A 121 -2.17 46.28 -2.36
CA ALA A 121 -1.05 45.40 -2.08
C ALA A 121 -1.19 44.70 -0.73
N PHE A 122 -0.86 43.40 -0.69
CA PHE A 122 -0.77 42.58 0.53
C PHE A 122 0.64 42.08 0.70
N GLN A 123 1.17 42.13 1.91
CA GLN A 123 2.42 41.45 2.26
C GLN A 123 2.12 40.27 3.18
N CYS A 124 2.69 39.12 2.86
CA CYS A 124 2.75 37.94 3.72
C CYS A 124 4.21 37.62 4.04
N ARG A 125 4.51 37.27 5.28
CA ARG A 125 5.85 36.84 5.71
C ARG A 125 5.90 35.32 5.76
N ILE A 126 6.71 34.71 4.90
CA ILE A 126 6.95 33.27 4.97
C ILE A 126 8.05 33.02 5.98
N THR A 127 7.74 32.25 7.03
CA THR A 127 8.65 31.91 8.14
C THR A 127 8.83 30.39 8.27
N THR A 128 9.78 29.95 9.09
CA THR A 128 9.93 28.54 9.48
C THR A 128 9.03 28.10 10.64
N GLU A 129 8.14 28.97 11.12
CA GLU A 129 7.20 28.60 12.20
C GLU A 129 6.26 27.50 11.73
N ASP A 130 6.14 26.41 12.52
CA ASP A 130 5.21 25.32 12.23
C ASP A 130 3.84 25.60 12.88
N PRO A 131 2.79 25.90 12.09
CA PRO A 131 1.47 26.17 12.64
C PRO A 131 0.84 24.96 13.36
N SER A 132 1.25 23.74 12.99
CA SER A 132 0.80 22.50 13.64
C SER A 132 1.51 22.23 14.96
N ASN A 133 2.62 22.92 15.22
CA ASN A 133 3.39 22.84 16.46
C ASN A 133 3.50 24.22 17.14
N LYS A 134 2.35 24.89 17.31
CA LYS A 134 2.22 26.17 18.05
C LYS A 134 3.12 27.30 17.53
N PHE A 135 3.48 27.28 16.24
CA PHE A 135 4.35 28.27 15.58
C PHE A 135 5.77 28.30 16.15
N ILE A 136 6.25 27.18 16.70
CA ILE A 136 7.67 27.04 17.03
C ILE A 136 8.47 27.08 15.71
N PRO A 137 9.52 27.91 15.60
CA PRO A 137 10.39 27.90 14.42
C PRO A 137 11.09 26.56 14.24
N ASP A 138 11.02 26.04 13.02
CA ASP A 138 11.80 24.88 12.61
C ASP A 138 13.20 25.32 12.15
N TYR A 139 14.18 24.45 12.34
CA TYR A 139 15.59 24.72 12.09
C TYR A 139 16.21 23.62 11.25
N GLY A 140 17.27 23.97 10.51
CA GLY A 140 17.97 23.01 9.69
C GLY A 140 18.23 23.52 8.28
N ARG A 141 18.69 22.62 7.43
CA ARG A 141 19.08 22.96 6.06
C ARG A 141 17.86 23.01 5.15
N ILE A 142 17.69 24.10 4.42
CA ILE A 142 16.73 24.18 3.32
C ILE A 142 17.25 23.31 2.18
N GLN A 143 16.70 22.10 2.04
CA GLN A 143 17.08 21.15 0.99
C GLN A 143 16.71 21.66 -0.40
N HIS A 144 15.56 22.34 -0.51
CA HIS A 144 15.09 22.90 -1.77
C HIS A 144 14.29 24.17 -1.54
N TYR A 145 14.61 25.21 -2.31
CA TYR A 145 13.87 26.46 -2.35
C TYR A 145 13.51 26.82 -3.79
N ARG A 146 12.22 26.97 -4.06
CA ARG A 146 11.68 27.57 -5.28
C ARG A 146 10.68 28.64 -4.91
N SER A 147 10.95 29.86 -5.35
CA SER A 147 10.06 31.00 -5.12
C SER A 147 8.90 31.04 -6.12
N ALA A 148 7.86 31.81 -5.77
CA ALA A 148 6.82 32.23 -6.71
C ALA A 148 7.34 33.32 -7.67
N GLY A 149 6.56 33.64 -8.71
CA GLY A 149 6.89 34.73 -9.63
C GLY A 149 5.69 35.26 -10.41
N GLY A 150 5.96 35.96 -11.51
CA GLY A 150 4.95 36.49 -12.42
C GLY A 150 4.42 37.89 -12.08
N MET A 151 3.58 38.44 -12.95
CA MET A 151 3.00 39.77 -12.80
C MET A 151 2.30 39.93 -11.44
N GLY A 152 2.54 41.05 -10.77
CA GLY A 152 1.88 41.39 -9.51
C GLY A 152 2.48 40.74 -8.27
N ILE A 153 3.67 40.12 -8.36
CA ILE A 153 4.38 39.53 -7.22
C ILE A 153 5.75 40.18 -7.09
N ARG A 154 6.03 40.68 -5.88
CA ARG A 154 7.35 41.14 -5.44
C ARG A 154 7.85 40.24 -4.32
N LEU A 155 9.13 39.92 -4.34
CA LEU A 155 9.79 39.10 -3.34
C LEU A 155 10.99 39.83 -2.75
N ASP A 156 11.04 39.89 -1.43
CA ASP A 156 12.18 40.41 -0.68
C ASP A 156 12.69 39.26 0.22
N ALA A 157 13.70 38.53 -0.27
CA ALA A 157 14.22 37.33 0.37
C ALA A 157 15.19 37.66 1.53
N GLY A 158 15.08 36.90 2.62
CA GLY A 158 16.09 36.81 3.68
C GLY A 158 16.99 35.59 3.45
N THR A 159 17.09 34.71 4.45
CA THR A 159 17.89 33.47 4.36
C THR A 159 17.11 32.35 3.64
N ALA A 160 16.87 32.54 2.34
CA ALA A 160 16.01 31.65 1.56
C ALA A 160 16.62 31.26 0.21
N PHE A 161 17.49 30.25 0.22
CA PHE A 161 18.05 29.61 -0.96
C PHE A 161 18.36 28.13 -0.69
N SER A 162 18.43 27.31 -1.73
CA SER A 162 18.76 25.88 -1.59
C SER A 162 20.15 25.71 -0.97
N GLY A 163 20.23 24.96 0.12
CA GLY A 163 21.44 24.75 0.90
C GLY A 163 21.61 25.69 2.11
N ALA A 164 20.79 26.75 2.23
CA ALA A 164 20.84 27.66 3.37
C ALA A 164 20.56 26.93 4.70
N LEU A 165 21.24 27.33 5.77
CA LEU A 165 21.04 26.78 7.11
C LEU A 165 20.24 27.78 7.95
N VAL A 166 19.05 27.38 8.39
CA VAL A 166 18.23 28.16 9.33
C VAL A 166 18.70 27.84 10.75
N THR A 167 19.19 28.85 11.46
CA THR A 167 19.73 28.73 12.82
C THR A 167 18.75 29.33 13.84
N PRO A 168 18.79 28.89 15.12
CA PRO A 168 17.91 29.40 16.17
C PRO A 168 18.27 30.79 16.71
N TYR A 169 19.30 31.45 16.18
CA TYR A 169 19.83 32.69 16.74
C TYR A 169 19.15 33.97 16.23
N TYR A 170 18.41 33.90 15.12
CA TYR A 170 17.79 35.04 14.45
C TYR A 170 16.30 34.80 14.25
N ASP A 171 15.60 35.76 13.63
CA ASP A 171 14.21 35.56 13.25
C ASP A 171 14.06 34.40 12.24
N SER A 172 12.85 33.85 12.18
CA SER A 172 12.53 32.71 11.32
C SER A 172 12.12 33.12 9.90
N MET A 173 12.34 34.38 9.51
CA MET A 173 11.84 34.93 8.24
C MET A 173 12.67 34.40 7.07
N LEU A 174 11.98 33.74 6.13
CA LEU A 174 12.58 33.25 4.89
C LEU A 174 12.44 34.28 3.77
N VAL A 175 11.22 34.71 3.48
CA VAL A 175 10.93 35.63 2.38
C VAL A 175 9.66 36.41 2.64
N LYS A 176 9.66 37.69 2.29
CA LYS A 176 8.46 38.51 2.23
C LYS A 176 7.88 38.43 0.82
N VAL A 177 6.58 38.16 0.76
CA VAL A 177 5.84 38.08 -0.50
C VAL A 177 4.87 39.23 -0.52
N THR A 178 5.03 40.15 -1.47
CA THR A 178 4.11 41.26 -1.67
C THR A 178 3.34 41.05 -2.97
N ALA A 179 2.05 40.77 -2.86
CA ALA A 179 1.16 40.66 -4.01
C ALA A 179 0.44 41.98 -4.23
N PHE A 180 0.19 42.37 -5.48
CA PHE A 180 -0.54 43.58 -5.81
C PHE A 180 -1.41 43.43 -7.05
N GLY A 181 -2.51 44.19 -7.10
CA GLY A 181 -3.51 44.12 -8.16
C GLY A 181 -4.42 45.35 -8.22
N THR A 182 -5.34 45.35 -9.18
CA THR A 182 -6.27 46.48 -9.40
C THR A 182 -7.44 46.47 -8.42
N CYS A 183 -7.79 45.31 -7.87
CA CYS A 183 -8.78 45.15 -6.81
C CYS A 183 -8.31 44.17 -5.72
N PHE A 184 -9.05 44.12 -4.61
CA PHE A 184 -8.69 43.33 -3.44
C PHE A 184 -8.75 41.83 -3.72
N GLU A 185 -9.79 41.39 -4.44
CA GLU A 185 -10.00 39.99 -4.81
C GLU A 185 -8.90 39.49 -5.75
N GLU A 186 -8.49 40.32 -6.71
CA GLU A 186 -7.37 40.01 -7.61
C GLU A 186 -6.07 39.87 -6.82
N THR A 187 -5.82 40.81 -5.90
CA THR A 187 -4.62 40.80 -5.04
C THR A 187 -4.60 39.55 -4.15
N ALA A 188 -5.74 39.17 -3.58
CA ALA A 188 -5.90 37.94 -2.79
C ALA A 188 -5.60 36.70 -3.61
N ARG A 189 -6.15 36.59 -4.83
CA ARG A 189 -5.88 35.46 -5.74
C ARG A 189 -4.41 35.38 -6.16
N ARG A 190 -3.75 36.52 -6.38
CA ARG A 190 -2.31 36.56 -6.69
C ARG A 190 -1.48 36.08 -5.49
N MET A 191 -1.82 36.52 -4.28
CA MET A 191 -1.19 36.03 -3.05
C MET A 191 -1.39 34.54 -2.86
N ASP A 192 -2.63 34.06 -3.01
CA ASP A 192 -2.98 32.63 -2.91
C ASP A 192 -2.19 31.78 -3.91
N ARG A 193 -2.12 32.19 -5.18
CA ARG A 193 -1.30 31.54 -6.20
C ARG A 193 0.17 31.50 -5.79
N ALA A 194 0.73 32.63 -5.36
CA ALA A 194 2.13 32.71 -4.99
C ALA A 194 2.46 31.75 -3.83
N LEU A 195 1.64 31.73 -2.78
CA LEU A 195 1.79 30.81 -1.64
C LEU A 195 1.72 29.34 -2.07
N HIS A 196 0.86 29.00 -3.04
CA HIS A 196 0.77 27.65 -3.61
C HIS A 196 1.93 27.28 -4.55
N GLU A 197 2.63 28.24 -5.16
CA GLU A 197 3.77 28.00 -6.07
C GLU A 197 5.08 27.68 -5.32
N PHE A 198 5.24 28.25 -4.12
CA PHE A 198 6.42 28.03 -3.28
C PHE A 198 6.69 26.54 -3.05
N ARG A 199 7.95 26.13 -3.19
CA ARG A 199 8.43 24.81 -2.78
C ARG A 199 9.60 25.01 -1.84
N ILE A 200 9.34 24.85 -0.55
CA ILE A 200 10.34 24.90 0.52
C ILE A 200 10.38 23.52 1.18
N ARG A 201 11.57 22.92 1.22
CA ARG A 201 11.82 21.58 1.79
C ARG A 201 13.02 21.62 2.73
N GLY A 202 13.07 20.70 3.68
CA GLY A 202 14.08 20.65 4.74
C GLY A 202 13.64 21.29 6.06
N VAL A 203 12.72 22.26 6.00
CA VAL A 203 12.09 22.90 7.17
C VAL A 203 10.59 23.06 6.95
N LYS A 204 9.82 23.11 8.05
CA LYS A 204 8.41 23.50 8.06
C LYS A 204 8.26 25.00 7.79
N THR A 205 7.05 25.41 7.39
CA THR A 205 6.75 26.82 7.09
C THR A 205 5.32 27.17 7.48
N ASN A 206 5.07 28.46 7.70
CA ASN A 206 3.74 29.00 7.99
C ASN A 206 2.81 29.14 6.76
N ILE A 207 3.26 28.74 5.56
CA ILE A 207 2.49 28.84 4.29
C ILE A 207 1.06 28.27 4.40
N PRO A 208 0.81 27.07 4.98
CA PRO A 208 -0.55 26.54 5.08
C PRO A 208 -1.51 27.46 5.84
N PHE A 209 -1.00 28.11 6.89
CA PHE A 209 -1.77 29.08 7.67
C PHE A 209 -2.07 30.35 6.86
N LEU A 210 -1.08 30.85 6.12
CA LEU A 210 -1.27 32.01 5.24
C LEU A 210 -2.32 31.75 4.14
N ILE A 211 -2.30 30.55 3.54
CA ILE A 211 -3.31 30.13 2.55
C ILE A 211 -4.72 30.14 3.16
N ASN A 212 -4.90 29.56 4.34
CA ASN A 212 -6.18 29.58 5.03
C ASN A 212 -6.66 31.02 5.32
N LEU A 213 -5.75 31.90 5.73
CA LEU A 213 -6.04 33.29 6.07
C LEU A 213 -6.48 34.10 4.83
N VAL A 214 -5.70 34.08 3.74
CA VAL A 214 -6.00 34.90 2.55
C VAL A 214 -7.26 34.44 1.79
N ASN A 215 -7.69 33.19 2.01
CA ASN A 215 -8.93 32.65 1.47
C ASN A 215 -10.11 32.75 2.45
N HIS A 216 -9.93 33.29 3.65
CA HIS A 216 -11.00 33.40 4.64
C HIS A 216 -12.06 34.41 4.18
N LYS A 217 -13.35 34.06 4.38
CA LYS A 217 -14.47 34.91 3.92
C LYS A 217 -14.43 36.32 4.51
N ASP A 218 -14.05 36.44 5.79
CA ASP A 218 -13.98 37.75 6.45
C ASP A 218 -12.75 38.56 6.03
N PHE A 219 -11.63 37.90 5.69
CA PHE A 219 -10.48 38.56 5.07
C PHE A 219 -10.84 39.15 3.72
N LEU A 220 -11.48 38.34 2.84
CA LEU A 220 -11.93 38.79 1.52
C LEU A 220 -12.97 39.91 1.58
N LYS A 221 -13.76 39.95 2.66
CA LYS A 221 -14.73 41.02 2.93
C LYS A 221 -14.13 42.20 3.69
N GLY A 222 -12.84 42.19 4.03
CA GLY A 222 -12.15 43.23 4.81
C GLY A 222 -12.68 43.44 6.24
N LYS A 223 -13.27 42.42 6.87
CA LYS A 223 -13.88 42.49 8.21
C LYS A 223 -12.90 42.13 9.34
N CYS A 224 -11.61 42.17 9.08
CA CYS A 224 -10.60 41.72 10.03
C CYS A 224 -10.31 42.79 11.08
N THR A 225 -10.23 42.37 12.34
CA THR A 225 -9.75 43.18 13.48
C THR A 225 -8.48 42.55 14.06
N THR A 226 -7.88 43.20 15.06
CA THR A 226 -6.72 42.64 15.81
C THR A 226 -6.99 41.30 16.50
N ARG A 227 -8.26 40.91 16.66
CA ARG A 227 -8.67 39.63 17.26
C ARG A 227 -8.99 38.54 16.24
N PHE A 228 -9.02 38.88 14.94
CA PHE A 228 -9.47 37.97 13.89
C PHE A 228 -8.78 36.61 13.92
N ILE A 229 -7.44 36.58 14.03
CA ILE A 229 -6.67 35.33 14.03
C ILE A 229 -6.94 34.50 15.31
N ASP A 230 -7.18 35.16 16.44
CA ASP A 230 -7.41 34.51 17.73
C ASP A 230 -8.84 33.93 17.82
N GLU A 231 -9.82 34.57 17.15
CA GLU A 231 -11.24 34.16 17.16
C GLU A 231 -11.59 33.10 16.10
N ASN A 232 -10.73 32.87 15.10
CA ASN A 232 -11.00 31.97 13.96
C ASN A 232 -10.15 30.68 14.03
N HIS A 233 -10.58 29.72 14.85
CA HIS A 233 -9.86 28.45 15.07
C HIS A 233 -9.75 27.55 13.81
N ASN A 234 -10.61 27.74 12.81
CA ASN A 234 -10.54 27.05 11.51
C ASN A 234 -9.25 27.37 10.73
N LEU A 235 -8.59 28.52 11.00
CA LEU A 235 -7.31 28.86 10.36
C LEU A 235 -6.20 27.85 10.67
N TYR A 236 -6.33 27.10 11.77
CA TYR A 236 -5.35 26.12 12.25
C TYR A 236 -5.66 24.68 11.77
N GLN A 237 -6.71 24.50 10.97
CA GLN A 237 -7.04 23.20 10.39
C GLN A 237 -6.33 23.06 9.04
N PHE A 238 -5.36 22.14 8.96
CA PHE A 238 -4.55 21.94 7.76
C PHE A 238 -4.85 20.59 7.11
N PRO A 239 -4.99 20.54 5.77
CA PRO A 239 -5.09 19.26 5.08
C PRO A 239 -3.76 18.49 5.21
N ARG A 240 -3.85 17.19 5.50
CA ARG A 240 -2.66 16.32 5.58
C ARG A 240 -2.03 16.21 4.19
N ARG A 241 -0.85 16.82 4.00
CA ARG A 241 -0.10 16.69 2.74
C ARG A 241 0.34 15.24 2.54
N ARG A 242 0.01 14.64 1.40
CA ARG A 242 0.47 13.30 1.01
C ARG A 242 1.89 13.40 0.44
N ASP A 243 2.85 12.72 1.04
CA ASP A 243 4.27 12.76 0.65
C ASP A 243 4.69 11.56 -0.22
N ARG A 244 3.83 11.21 -1.19
CA ARG A 244 3.96 10.02 -2.04
C ARG A 244 5.33 9.87 -2.68
N ALA A 245 5.84 10.95 -3.28
CA ALA A 245 7.10 10.90 -4.01
C ALA A 245 8.29 10.58 -3.10
N THR A 246 8.35 11.20 -1.91
CA THR A 246 9.42 10.92 -0.94
C THR A 246 9.33 9.49 -0.40
N CYS A 247 8.12 8.98 -0.19
CA CYS A 247 7.90 7.58 0.21
C CYS A 247 8.37 6.58 -0.86
N ILE A 248 8.06 6.81 -2.14
CA ILE A 248 8.51 5.98 -3.27
C ILE A 248 10.04 6.05 -3.42
N ILE A 249 10.64 7.25 -3.33
CA ILE A 249 12.10 7.43 -3.36
C ILE A 249 12.76 6.65 -2.22
N ARG A 250 12.17 6.67 -1.02
CA ARG A 250 12.68 5.91 0.12
C ARG A 250 12.68 4.41 -0.15
N TYR A 251 11.62 3.87 -0.77
CA TYR A 251 11.56 2.45 -1.13
C TYR A 251 12.62 2.09 -2.17
N MET A 252 12.70 2.85 -3.27
CA MET A 252 13.70 2.60 -4.32
C MET A 252 15.12 2.72 -3.77
N GLY A 253 15.39 3.71 -2.90
CA GLY A 253 16.68 3.86 -2.23
C GLY A 253 17.02 2.67 -1.32
N ASP A 254 16.05 2.18 -0.55
CA ASP A 254 16.21 1.02 0.33
C ASP A 254 16.55 -0.25 -0.47
N VAL A 255 15.78 -0.56 -1.52
CA VAL A 255 16.06 -1.72 -2.40
C VAL A 255 17.41 -1.57 -3.11
N THR A 256 17.77 -0.37 -3.58
CA THR A 256 19.05 -0.13 -4.27
C THR A 256 20.25 -0.35 -3.34
N VAL A 257 20.15 0.04 -2.06
CA VAL A 257 21.25 -0.10 -1.08
C VAL A 257 21.30 -1.51 -0.50
N ASN A 258 20.15 -2.01 -0.04
CA ASN A 258 20.07 -3.24 0.76
C ASN A 258 19.76 -4.49 -0.06
N GLY A 259 19.22 -4.34 -1.28
CA GLY A 259 18.62 -5.44 -2.04
C GLY A 259 17.19 -5.74 -1.56
N HIS A 260 16.42 -6.46 -2.38
CA HIS A 260 15.07 -6.86 -1.98
C HIS A 260 15.11 -8.08 -1.02
N PRO A 261 14.40 -8.07 0.12
CA PRO A 261 14.47 -9.15 1.13
C PRO A 261 14.13 -10.56 0.61
N LEU A 262 13.35 -10.64 -0.47
CA LEU A 262 12.96 -11.92 -1.08
C LEU A 262 14.02 -12.52 -2.01
N ILE A 263 15.06 -11.76 -2.36
CA ILE A 263 16.09 -12.17 -3.33
C ILE A 263 17.39 -12.35 -2.57
N LYS A 264 17.77 -13.61 -2.33
CA LYS A 264 19.04 -13.96 -1.68
C LYS A 264 20.23 -13.79 -2.61
N GLU A 265 20.07 -14.22 -3.85
CA GLU A 265 21.09 -14.15 -4.89
C GLU A 265 20.54 -13.38 -6.08
N THR A 266 21.23 -12.30 -6.47
CA THR A 266 20.84 -11.54 -7.66
C THR A 266 21.24 -12.33 -8.91
N PRO A 267 20.35 -12.51 -9.90
CA PRO A 267 20.68 -13.15 -11.15
C PRO A 267 21.89 -12.49 -11.84
N LYS A 268 22.72 -13.28 -12.51
CA LYS A 268 23.91 -12.79 -13.24
C LYS A 268 23.55 -11.80 -14.36
N SER A 269 22.37 -11.95 -14.95
CA SER A 269 21.82 -11.05 -15.96
C SER A 269 20.39 -10.70 -15.57
N LEU A 270 20.08 -9.40 -15.53
CA LEU A 270 18.76 -8.87 -15.21
C LEU A 270 18.07 -8.42 -16.49
N CYS A 271 16.85 -8.91 -16.72
CA CYS A 271 16.02 -8.40 -17.78
C CYS A 271 15.45 -7.02 -17.41
N ARG A 272 15.82 -5.98 -18.18
CA ARG A 272 15.26 -4.62 -18.09
C ARG A 272 14.59 -4.17 -19.40
N ARG A 273 14.48 -5.06 -20.40
CA ARG A 273 13.76 -4.76 -21.64
C ARG A 273 12.27 -4.60 -21.35
N LYS A 274 11.60 -3.65 -22.00
CA LYS A 274 10.15 -3.48 -21.88
C LYS A 274 9.44 -4.63 -22.58
N ALA A 275 8.49 -5.26 -21.90
CA ALA A 275 7.62 -6.27 -22.50
C ALA A 275 6.77 -5.66 -23.64
N PRO A 276 6.65 -6.33 -24.80
CA PRO A 276 5.89 -5.83 -25.94
C PRO A 276 4.38 -5.93 -25.63
N VAL A 277 3.73 -4.79 -25.37
CA VAL A 277 2.27 -4.75 -25.20
C VAL A 277 1.61 -4.60 -26.58
N PRO A 278 0.71 -5.51 -26.99
CA PRO A 278 0.01 -5.37 -28.27
C PRO A 278 -0.81 -4.08 -28.34
N LEU A 279 -0.82 -3.45 -29.52
CA LEU A 279 -1.60 -2.23 -29.73
C LEU A 279 -3.10 -2.55 -29.72
N VAL A 280 -3.87 -1.64 -29.13
CA VAL A 280 -5.31 -1.74 -29.00
C VAL A 280 -5.96 -0.55 -29.69
N ASP A 281 -6.81 -0.81 -30.69
CA ASP A 281 -7.62 0.25 -31.28
C ASP A 281 -8.85 0.54 -30.40
N ARG A 282 -8.76 1.64 -29.64
CA ARG A 282 -9.84 2.08 -28.74
C ARG A 282 -11.06 2.66 -29.47
N LYS A 283 -10.97 2.89 -30.79
CA LYS A 283 -12.11 3.33 -31.62
C LYS A 283 -13.10 2.20 -31.91
N ILE A 284 -12.62 0.95 -31.93
CA ILE A 284 -13.47 -0.21 -32.11
C ILE A 284 -14.20 -0.47 -30.77
N PRO A 285 -15.54 -0.61 -30.79
CA PRO A 285 -16.29 -0.99 -29.59
C PRO A 285 -15.77 -2.31 -29.04
N ARG A 286 -15.66 -2.39 -27.71
CA ARG A 286 -15.26 -3.62 -27.04
C ARG A 286 -16.27 -4.73 -27.36
N PRO A 287 -15.84 -5.94 -27.79
CA PRO A 287 -16.75 -7.05 -28.02
C PRO A 287 -17.47 -7.47 -26.75
N LYS A 288 -18.70 -7.97 -26.88
CA LYS A 288 -19.38 -8.61 -25.75
C LYS A 288 -18.64 -9.88 -25.35
N GLY A 289 -18.47 -10.10 -24.06
CA GLY A 289 -17.85 -11.32 -23.53
C GLY A 289 -18.78 -12.09 -22.59
N THR A 290 -18.26 -13.14 -21.97
CA THR A 290 -19.02 -14.04 -21.10
C THR A 290 -19.64 -13.37 -19.88
N ARG A 291 -19.03 -12.30 -19.35
CA ARG A 291 -19.60 -11.55 -18.23
C ARG A 291 -20.81 -10.76 -18.65
N ASP A 292 -20.79 -10.14 -19.84
CA ASP A 292 -21.96 -9.42 -20.36
C ASP A 292 -23.15 -10.39 -20.49
N LEU A 293 -22.90 -11.60 -21.01
CA LEU A 293 -23.92 -12.65 -21.12
C LEU A 293 -24.45 -13.10 -19.75
N LEU A 294 -23.58 -13.27 -18.76
CA LEU A 294 -24.01 -13.60 -17.38
C LEU A 294 -24.92 -12.52 -16.81
N MET A 295 -24.55 -11.25 -16.96
CA MET A 295 -25.32 -10.12 -16.42
C MET A 295 -26.66 -9.94 -17.14
N GLU A 296 -26.73 -10.22 -18.45
CA GLU A 296 -27.97 -10.16 -19.24
C GLU A 296 -28.93 -11.32 -18.95
N MET A 297 -28.40 -12.55 -18.79
CA MET A 297 -29.21 -13.76 -18.70
C MET A 297 -29.48 -14.20 -17.25
N GLY A 298 -28.61 -13.85 -16.31
CA GLY A 298 -28.53 -14.42 -14.97
C GLY A 298 -27.95 -15.84 -14.94
N PRO A 299 -27.48 -16.33 -13.77
CA PRO A 299 -26.77 -17.60 -13.62
C PRO A 299 -27.44 -18.82 -14.27
N LYS A 300 -28.74 -19.04 -13.99
CA LYS A 300 -29.45 -20.24 -14.47
C LYS A 300 -29.53 -20.33 -15.99
N LYS A 301 -29.86 -19.23 -16.67
CA LYS A 301 -29.95 -19.20 -18.13
C LYS A 301 -28.57 -19.23 -18.77
N PHE A 302 -27.58 -18.58 -18.14
CA PHE A 302 -26.19 -18.63 -18.58
C PHE A 302 -25.63 -20.06 -18.58
N VAL A 303 -25.88 -20.84 -17.52
CA VAL A 303 -25.49 -22.26 -17.44
C VAL A 303 -26.10 -23.09 -18.59
N GLN A 304 -27.37 -22.86 -18.92
CA GLN A 304 -28.02 -23.53 -20.05
C GLN A 304 -27.47 -23.08 -21.41
N HIS A 305 -26.95 -21.85 -21.50
CA HIS A 305 -26.25 -21.39 -22.69
C HIS A 305 -24.89 -22.10 -22.84
N VAL A 306 -24.13 -22.23 -21.75
CA VAL A 306 -22.85 -22.98 -21.73
C VAL A 306 -23.03 -24.43 -22.18
N LEU A 307 -24.06 -25.13 -21.68
CA LEU A 307 -24.33 -26.53 -22.07
C LEU A 307 -24.65 -26.73 -23.56
N LYS A 308 -25.10 -25.67 -24.25
CA LYS A 308 -25.42 -25.72 -25.69
C LYS A 308 -24.22 -25.38 -26.56
N GLU A 309 -23.13 -24.90 -25.96
CA GLU A 309 -21.94 -24.51 -26.69
C GLU A 309 -21.20 -25.74 -27.23
N LYS A 310 -20.98 -25.73 -28.55
CA LYS A 310 -20.26 -26.82 -29.23
C LYS A 310 -18.75 -26.65 -29.14
N LYS A 311 -18.26 -25.43 -28.96
CA LYS A 311 -16.84 -25.14 -28.78
C LYS A 311 -16.37 -25.64 -27.42
N LEU A 312 -15.08 -25.98 -27.32
CA LEU A 312 -14.44 -26.10 -26.01
C LEU A 312 -14.17 -24.70 -25.46
N LEU A 313 -14.74 -24.40 -24.29
CA LEU A 313 -14.55 -23.13 -23.62
C LEU A 313 -13.25 -23.14 -22.80
N LEU A 314 -12.54 -22.01 -22.76
CA LEU A 314 -11.24 -21.91 -22.09
C LEU A 314 -11.24 -20.91 -20.94
N THR A 315 -10.72 -21.33 -19.79
CA THR A 315 -10.31 -20.44 -18.70
C THR A 315 -8.80 -20.25 -18.75
N ASP A 316 -8.34 -18.99 -18.79
CA ASP A 316 -6.91 -18.67 -18.69
C ASP A 316 -6.50 -18.54 -17.22
N THR A 317 -5.53 -19.34 -16.78
CA THR A 317 -4.98 -19.32 -15.42
C THR A 317 -3.68 -18.51 -15.29
N THR A 318 -3.24 -17.84 -16.35
CA THR A 318 -1.98 -17.08 -16.40
C THR A 318 -1.88 -16.03 -15.27
N PHE A 319 -3.00 -15.41 -14.89
CA PHE A 319 -3.06 -14.38 -13.84
C PHE A 319 -3.09 -14.94 -12.41
N ARG A 320 -3.24 -16.26 -12.21
CA ARG A 320 -3.40 -16.89 -10.88
C ARG A 320 -2.59 -18.18 -10.74
N ASP A 321 -3.07 -19.31 -11.23
CA ASP A 321 -2.48 -20.62 -10.89
C ASP A 321 -1.13 -20.87 -11.57
N ALA A 322 -0.94 -20.32 -12.77
CA ALA A 322 0.29 -20.48 -13.54
C ALA A 322 1.52 -19.94 -12.78
N HIS A 323 1.49 -18.65 -12.40
CA HIS A 323 2.57 -18.04 -11.64
C HIS A 323 2.60 -18.50 -10.18
N GLN A 324 1.47 -18.95 -9.61
CA GLN A 324 1.47 -19.62 -8.31
C GLN A 324 2.33 -20.89 -8.33
N SER A 325 2.31 -21.62 -9.44
CA SER A 325 3.03 -22.87 -9.62
C SER A 325 4.50 -22.66 -10.02
N LEU A 326 4.75 -21.75 -10.97
CA LEU A 326 6.08 -21.53 -11.56
C LEU A 326 6.93 -20.47 -10.84
N LEU A 327 6.30 -19.42 -10.31
CA LEU A 327 6.97 -18.19 -9.84
C LEU A 327 6.66 -17.88 -8.37
N ALA A 328 6.31 -18.91 -7.59
CA ALA A 328 5.93 -18.77 -6.19
C ALA A 328 4.89 -17.67 -5.92
N THR A 329 3.93 -17.49 -6.84
CA THR A 329 2.86 -16.47 -6.75
C THR A 329 3.36 -15.01 -6.78
N ARG A 330 4.58 -14.74 -7.25
CA ARG A 330 5.19 -13.40 -7.15
C ARG A 330 4.78 -12.42 -8.23
N MET A 331 3.96 -12.82 -9.21
CA MET A 331 3.54 -11.93 -10.28
C MET A 331 2.76 -10.71 -9.76
N ARG A 332 3.21 -9.52 -10.16
CA ARG A 332 2.76 -8.23 -9.64
C ARG A 332 1.60 -7.65 -10.44
N THR A 333 0.84 -6.79 -9.77
CA THR A 333 -0.35 -6.14 -10.34
C THR A 333 0.00 -5.29 -11.56
N THR A 334 1.13 -4.57 -11.53
CA THR A 334 1.54 -3.70 -12.65
C THR A 334 1.68 -4.44 -13.98
N ASP A 335 2.21 -5.67 -13.96
CA ASP A 335 2.40 -6.45 -15.19
C ASP A 335 1.07 -7.05 -15.66
N MET A 336 0.21 -7.48 -14.72
CA MET A 336 -1.15 -7.91 -15.06
C MET A 336 -1.96 -6.79 -15.72
N LEU A 337 -1.90 -5.56 -15.17
CA LEU A 337 -2.69 -4.42 -15.68
C LEU A 337 -2.28 -3.99 -17.09
N LYS A 338 -0.99 -4.03 -17.42
CA LYS A 338 -0.47 -3.61 -18.74
C LYS A 338 -1.08 -4.42 -19.90
N ILE A 339 -1.44 -5.68 -19.67
CA ILE A 339 -1.97 -6.57 -20.72
C ILE A 339 -3.49 -6.81 -20.62
N THR A 340 -4.13 -6.46 -19.49
CA THR A 340 -5.56 -6.77 -19.26
C THR A 340 -6.51 -6.18 -20.31
N GLU A 341 -6.26 -4.95 -20.80
CA GLU A 341 -7.12 -4.34 -21.84
C GLU A 341 -7.04 -5.12 -23.18
N VAL A 342 -5.87 -5.70 -23.49
CA VAL A 342 -5.66 -6.50 -24.70
C VAL A 342 -6.50 -7.77 -24.65
N TYR A 343 -6.51 -8.48 -23.51
CA TYR A 343 -7.41 -9.62 -23.30
C TYR A 343 -8.88 -9.24 -23.55
N SER A 344 -9.34 -8.16 -22.91
CA SER A 344 -10.72 -7.70 -22.98
C SER A 344 -11.19 -7.40 -24.41
N ARG A 345 -10.30 -6.91 -25.28
CA ARG A 345 -10.69 -6.46 -26.63
C ARG A 345 -10.36 -7.46 -27.73
N ASN A 346 -9.24 -8.18 -27.62
CA ASN A 346 -8.78 -9.10 -28.66
C ASN A 346 -9.12 -10.56 -28.35
N HIS A 347 -9.46 -10.88 -27.10
CA HIS A 347 -9.71 -12.24 -26.63
C HIS A 347 -10.94 -12.30 -25.71
N ALA A 348 -12.00 -11.59 -26.10
CA ALA A 348 -13.27 -11.57 -25.36
C ALA A 348 -13.95 -12.96 -25.29
N ASP A 349 -13.50 -13.91 -26.12
CA ASP A 349 -14.00 -15.28 -26.22
C ASP A 349 -13.55 -16.20 -25.06
N PHE A 350 -12.64 -15.75 -24.18
CA PHE A 350 -12.32 -16.50 -22.97
C PHE A 350 -13.57 -16.72 -22.11
N PHE A 351 -13.75 -17.95 -21.62
CA PHE A 351 -14.81 -18.22 -20.66
C PHE A 351 -14.63 -17.42 -19.39
N SER A 352 -13.44 -17.51 -18.80
CA SER A 352 -13.06 -16.70 -17.65
C SER A 352 -11.55 -16.43 -17.62
N LEU A 353 -11.16 -15.39 -16.90
CA LEU A 353 -9.78 -15.21 -16.43
C LEU A 353 -9.75 -15.63 -14.96
N GLU A 354 -8.99 -16.68 -14.66
CA GLU A 354 -8.72 -17.02 -13.27
C GLU A 354 -7.61 -16.10 -12.77
N MET A 355 -7.98 -15.13 -11.94
CA MET A 355 -7.11 -14.00 -11.60
C MET A 355 -7.02 -13.71 -10.10
N TRP A 356 -7.72 -14.50 -9.27
CA TRP A 356 -7.85 -14.24 -7.84
C TRP A 356 -8.01 -15.50 -6.98
N GLY A 357 -7.92 -15.33 -5.66
CA GLY A 357 -7.99 -16.45 -4.72
C GLY A 357 -6.70 -17.28 -4.71
N GLY A 358 -6.79 -18.52 -4.20
CA GLY A 358 -5.59 -19.32 -3.94
C GLY A 358 -4.59 -18.60 -3.03
N ALA A 359 -3.30 -18.62 -3.39
CA ALA A 359 -2.24 -17.97 -2.61
C ALA A 359 -2.06 -16.47 -2.95
N THR A 360 -2.75 -15.95 -3.98
CA THR A 360 -2.53 -14.59 -4.48
C THR A 360 -2.93 -13.52 -3.45
N PHE A 361 -3.97 -13.76 -2.66
CA PHE A 361 -4.49 -12.81 -1.69
C PHE A 361 -3.49 -12.51 -0.57
N ASP A 362 -2.93 -13.55 0.06
CA ASP A 362 -1.88 -13.45 1.07
C ASP A 362 -0.58 -12.91 0.46
N THR A 363 -0.14 -13.48 -0.67
CA THR A 363 1.15 -13.12 -1.28
C THR A 363 1.20 -11.66 -1.74
N ALA A 364 0.09 -11.13 -2.26
CA ALA A 364 -0.01 -9.72 -2.63
C ALA A 364 0.31 -8.82 -1.43
N MET A 365 -0.31 -9.06 -0.27
CA MET A 365 -0.09 -8.23 0.92
C MET A 365 1.25 -8.53 1.61
N ARG A 366 1.60 -9.80 1.78
CA ARG A 366 2.76 -10.24 2.57
C ARG A 366 4.09 -9.98 1.89
N PHE A 367 4.17 -10.25 0.59
CA PHE A 367 5.44 -10.31 -0.13
C PHE A 367 5.58 -9.19 -1.15
N LEU A 368 4.49 -8.86 -1.86
CA LEU A 368 4.50 -7.81 -2.87
C LEU A 368 4.14 -6.44 -2.28
N MET A 369 3.57 -6.41 -1.08
CA MET A 369 3.08 -5.20 -0.41
C MET A 369 2.06 -4.42 -1.25
N GLU A 370 1.19 -5.15 -1.94
CA GLU A 370 0.14 -4.65 -2.82
C GLU A 370 -1.25 -5.05 -2.30
N CYS A 371 -2.28 -4.26 -2.64
CA CYS A 371 -3.66 -4.59 -2.27
C CYS A 371 -4.27 -5.56 -3.30
N PRO A 372 -4.69 -6.79 -2.90
CA PRO A 372 -5.34 -7.70 -3.83
C PRO A 372 -6.66 -7.12 -4.36
N TRP A 373 -7.40 -6.34 -3.55
CA TRP A 373 -8.67 -5.73 -3.94
C TRP A 373 -8.48 -4.64 -5.00
N GLU A 374 -7.39 -3.87 -4.92
CA GLU A 374 -7.06 -2.89 -5.94
C GLU A 374 -6.72 -3.57 -7.26
N ARG A 375 -5.98 -4.70 -7.22
CA ARG A 375 -5.74 -5.54 -8.41
C ARG A 375 -7.07 -5.97 -9.04
N LEU A 376 -8.02 -6.47 -8.26
CA LEU A 376 -9.33 -6.87 -8.74
C LEU A 376 -10.08 -5.72 -9.42
N ARG A 377 -10.23 -4.57 -8.75
CA ARG A 377 -10.96 -3.42 -9.30
C ARG A 377 -10.29 -2.85 -10.55
N SER A 378 -8.97 -2.70 -10.51
CA SER A 378 -8.20 -2.15 -11.63
C SER A 378 -8.27 -3.08 -12.85
N MET A 379 -8.14 -4.39 -12.66
CA MET A 379 -8.34 -5.35 -13.75
C MET A 379 -9.78 -5.34 -14.25
N ARG A 380 -10.78 -5.26 -13.35
CA ARG A 380 -12.20 -5.22 -13.72
C ARG A 380 -12.54 -4.01 -14.58
N LYS A 381 -11.95 -2.85 -14.30
CA LYS A 381 -12.10 -1.64 -15.12
C LYS A 381 -11.56 -1.85 -16.55
N LEU A 382 -10.46 -2.58 -16.70
CA LEU A 382 -9.81 -2.84 -17.99
C LEU A 382 -10.47 -3.98 -18.78
N ALA A 383 -10.99 -4.99 -18.08
CA ALA A 383 -11.71 -6.15 -18.63
C ALA A 383 -13.12 -6.30 -18.03
N PRO A 384 -14.08 -5.44 -18.40
CA PRO A 384 -15.43 -5.50 -17.86
C PRO A 384 -16.31 -6.60 -18.47
N ASN A 385 -15.90 -7.19 -19.58
CA ASN A 385 -16.70 -8.11 -20.41
C ASN A 385 -16.37 -9.60 -20.23
N ILE A 386 -15.24 -9.96 -19.60
CA ILE A 386 -14.84 -11.36 -19.36
C ILE A 386 -15.12 -11.73 -17.90
N LEU A 387 -15.60 -12.96 -17.64
CA LEU A 387 -15.81 -13.44 -16.26
C LEU A 387 -14.48 -13.48 -15.50
N PHE A 388 -14.44 -13.02 -14.26
CA PHE A 388 -13.31 -13.27 -13.37
C PHE A 388 -13.62 -14.42 -12.43
N GLN A 389 -12.71 -15.38 -12.42
CA GLN A 389 -12.78 -16.56 -11.59
C GLN A 389 -11.78 -16.45 -10.43
N MET A 390 -12.22 -16.95 -9.27
CA MET A 390 -11.35 -17.16 -8.12
C MET A 390 -11.42 -18.59 -7.59
N LEU A 391 -10.31 -19.04 -7.01
CA LEU A 391 -10.25 -20.27 -6.23
C LEU A 391 -10.54 -19.98 -4.75
N LEU A 392 -11.59 -20.59 -4.20
CA LEU A 392 -12.04 -20.38 -2.82
C LEU A 392 -12.02 -21.70 -2.04
N ARG A 393 -11.37 -21.70 -0.88
CA ARG A 393 -11.48 -22.81 0.09
C ARG A 393 -12.77 -22.66 0.87
N ALA A 394 -13.54 -23.73 1.00
CA ALA A 394 -14.86 -23.75 1.64
C ALA A 394 -14.94 -23.00 2.98
N SER A 395 -14.48 -23.59 4.10
CA SER A 395 -14.56 -22.97 5.43
C SER A 395 -13.43 -21.98 5.73
N ASN A 396 -12.39 -21.96 4.90
CA ASN A 396 -11.20 -21.14 5.12
C ASN A 396 -11.19 -19.88 4.26
N GLY A 397 -12.13 -19.70 3.32
CA GLY A 397 -12.11 -18.63 2.34
C GLY A 397 -10.79 -18.57 1.57
N VAL A 398 -9.98 -17.54 1.82
CA VAL A 398 -8.61 -17.41 1.28
C VAL A 398 -7.53 -17.60 2.34
N GLY A 399 -7.89 -17.85 3.60
CA GLY A 399 -7.01 -17.97 4.77
C GLY A 399 -6.44 -19.37 5.05
N TYR A 400 -5.79 -19.53 6.21
CA TYR A 400 -5.15 -20.81 6.63
C TYR A 400 -5.81 -21.51 7.82
N THR A 401 -6.80 -20.88 8.46
CA THR A 401 -7.56 -21.44 9.59
C THR A 401 -9.05 -21.48 9.26
N ASN A 402 -9.88 -22.10 10.08
CA ASN A 402 -11.33 -22.00 9.91
C ASN A 402 -11.84 -20.69 10.45
N TYR A 403 -12.84 -20.17 9.76
CA TYR A 403 -13.52 -18.95 10.15
C TYR A 403 -14.98 -19.27 10.51
N PRO A 404 -15.61 -18.46 11.38
CA PRO A 404 -17.04 -18.51 11.58
C PRO A 404 -17.79 -18.26 10.26
N ASP A 405 -18.96 -18.87 10.12
CA ASP A 405 -19.75 -18.83 8.87
C ASP A 405 -20.01 -17.41 8.38
N ASN A 406 -20.29 -16.48 9.29
CA ASN A 406 -20.59 -15.10 8.93
C ASN A 406 -19.39 -14.37 8.32
N VAL A 407 -18.16 -14.74 8.68
CA VAL A 407 -16.94 -14.18 8.08
C VAL A 407 -16.76 -14.70 6.65
N VAL A 408 -16.95 -16.00 6.42
CA VAL A 408 -16.88 -16.61 5.08
C VAL A 408 -17.94 -16.00 4.16
N LYS A 409 -19.19 -15.90 4.64
CA LYS A 409 -20.30 -15.28 3.90
C LYS A 409 -20.02 -13.81 3.56
N ALA A 410 -19.53 -13.02 4.52
CA ALA A 410 -19.18 -11.63 4.30
C ALA A 410 -18.07 -11.46 3.26
N PHE A 411 -17.05 -12.31 3.30
CA PHE A 411 -15.96 -12.30 2.32
C PHE A 411 -16.46 -12.59 0.90
N ILE A 412 -17.27 -13.64 0.72
CA ILE A 412 -17.82 -14.02 -0.58
C ILE A 412 -18.69 -12.91 -1.16
N LYS A 413 -19.58 -12.33 -0.33
CA LYS A 413 -20.42 -11.22 -0.74
C LYS A 413 -19.59 -10.01 -1.18
N GLN A 414 -18.59 -9.62 -0.38
CA GLN A 414 -17.68 -8.51 -0.73
C GLN A 414 -16.89 -8.81 -2.01
N ALA A 415 -16.41 -10.04 -2.20
CA ALA A 415 -15.69 -10.46 -3.41
C ALA A 415 -16.56 -10.39 -4.66
N ALA A 416 -17.82 -10.82 -4.57
CA ALA A 416 -18.78 -10.71 -5.67
C ALA A 416 -19.06 -9.23 -6.00
N GLU A 417 -19.36 -8.41 -5.00
CA GLU A 417 -19.57 -6.96 -5.15
C GLU A 417 -18.37 -6.24 -5.78
N SER A 418 -17.15 -6.70 -5.47
CA SER A 418 -15.91 -6.12 -5.99
C SER A 418 -15.58 -6.58 -7.41
N GLY A 419 -16.29 -7.60 -7.92
CA GLY A 419 -16.24 -8.01 -9.32
C GLY A 419 -15.73 -9.43 -9.61
N ILE A 420 -15.78 -10.35 -8.65
CA ILE A 420 -15.63 -11.79 -8.92
C ILE A 420 -16.96 -12.35 -9.43
N ASP A 421 -16.93 -13.07 -10.55
CA ASP A 421 -18.12 -13.64 -11.18
C ASP A 421 -18.21 -15.17 -11.06
N ILE A 422 -17.08 -15.87 -10.81
CA ILE A 422 -17.05 -17.32 -10.60
C ILE A 422 -16.27 -17.65 -9.33
N PHE A 423 -16.91 -18.39 -8.44
CA PHE A 423 -16.28 -18.94 -7.25
C PHE A 423 -16.11 -20.44 -7.43
N ARG A 424 -14.88 -20.88 -7.69
CA ARG A 424 -14.51 -22.29 -7.64
C ARG A 424 -14.33 -22.69 -6.18
N VAL A 425 -15.38 -23.23 -5.58
CA VAL A 425 -15.43 -23.66 -4.18
C VAL A 425 -14.93 -25.09 -4.07
N PHE A 426 -13.90 -25.33 -3.27
CA PHE A 426 -13.39 -26.68 -2.99
C PHE A 426 -13.15 -26.89 -1.49
N ASP A 427 -13.12 -28.15 -1.08
CA ASP A 427 -12.69 -28.57 0.25
C ASP A 427 -11.45 -29.47 0.12
N SER A 428 -10.48 -29.32 1.03
CA SER A 428 -9.20 -30.02 0.92
C SER A 428 -9.27 -31.54 1.13
N LEU A 429 -10.40 -32.03 1.64
CA LEU A 429 -10.67 -33.44 1.91
C LEU A 429 -11.88 -33.96 1.10
N ASN A 430 -12.37 -33.17 0.13
CA ASN A 430 -13.60 -33.42 -0.61
C ASN A 430 -14.83 -33.58 0.30
N TRP A 431 -14.87 -32.86 1.43
CA TRP A 431 -15.97 -32.97 2.37
C TRP A 431 -17.11 -31.99 2.06
N VAL A 432 -18.14 -32.47 1.35
CA VAL A 432 -19.27 -31.66 0.87
C VAL A 432 -19.96 -30.87 2.00
N THR A 433 -20.11 -31.46 3.19
CA THR A 433 -20.66 -30.78 4.38
C THR A 433 -19.97 -29.46 4.68
N ASN A 434 -18.66 -29.37 4.47
CA ASN A 434 -17.90 -28.15 4.72
C ASN A 434 -18.11 -27.09 3.63
N MET A 435 -18.38 -27.53 2.40
CA MET A 435 -18.58 -26.65 1.23
C MET A 435 -19.90 -25.90 1.25
N LYS A 436 -20.95 -26.46 1.89
CA LYS A 436 -22.32 -25.94 1.87
C LYS A 436 -22.42 -24.45 2.18
N ILE A 437 -21.76 -24.00 3.27
CA ILE A 437 -21.82 -22.60 3.71
C ILE A 437 -21.29 -21.63 2.64
N ALA A 438 -20.18 -21.98 1.99
CA ALA A 438 -19.60 -21.16 0.94
C ALA A 438 -20.45 -21.22 -0.34
N MET A 439 -20.96 -22.41 -0.70
CA MET A 439 -21.85 -22.56 -1.87
C MET A 439 -23.11 -21.71 -1.71
N ASP A 440 -23.82 -21.85 -0.59
CA ASP A 440 -25.04 -21.08 -0.29
C ASP A 440 -24.78 -19.57 -0.38
N ALA A 441 -23.65 -19.11 0.18
CA ALA A 441 -23.26 -17.70 0.12
C ALA A 441 -23.03 -17.20 -1.31
N VAL A 442 -22.44 -18.02 -2.19
CA VAL A 442 -22.26 -17.65 -3.61
C VAL A 442 -23.60 -17.61 -4.32
N LEU A 443 -24.48 -18.58 -4.06
CA LEU A 443 -25.82 -18.67 -4.65
C LEU A 443 -26.72 -17.49 -4.27
N GLU A 444 -26.45 -16.81 -3.16
CA GLU A 444 -27.12 -15.56 -2.74
C GLU A 444 -26.64 -14.31 -3.52
N THR A 445 -25.63 -14.44 -4.39
CA THR A 445 -25.07 -13.34 -5.20
C THR A 445 -25.42 -13.46 -6.68
N HIS A 446 -24.87 -12.57 -7.52
CA HIS A 446 -24.98 -12.66 -8.97
C HIS A 446 -23.98 -13.65 -9.61
N ALA A 447 -23.02 -14.16 -8.82
CA ALA A 447 -21.91 -14.97 -9.30
C ALA A 447 -22.29 -16.45 -9.50
N LEU A 448 -21.44 -17.16 -10.23
CA LEU A 448 -21.54 -18.59 -10.47
C LEU A 448 -20.82 -19.38 -9.37
N CYS A 449 -21.58 -20.18 -8.63
CA CYS A 449 -21.05 -21.24 -7.78
C CYS A 449 -20.54 -22.43 -8.61
N GLU A 450 -19.23 -22.57 -8.72
CA GLU A 450 -18.57 -23.72 -9.32
C GLU A 450 -18.05 -24.65 -8.20
N ALA A 451 -18.75 -25.76 -7.97
CA ALA A 451 -18.37 -26.69 -6.90
C ALA A 451 -17.35 -27.70 -7.42
N ALA A 452 -16.21 -27.82 -6.73
CA ALA A 452 -15.08 -28.61 -7.19
C ALA A 452 -14.90 -29.93 -6.43
N ILE A 453 -14.63 -31.00 -7.17
CA ILE A 453 -14.12 -32.26 -6.65
C ILE A 453 -12.62 -32.31 -6.91
N CYS A 454 -11.82 -32.44 -5.87
CA CYS A 454 -10.38 -32.64 -6.02
C CYS A 454 -10.11 -34.08 -6.47
N TYR A 455 -9.44 -34.25 -7.61
CA TYR A 455 -9.10 -35.56 -8.13
C TYR A 455 -7.83 -36.10 -7.46
N THR A 456 -7.88 -37.34 -6.99
CA THR A 456 -6.73 -38.05 -6.42
C THR A 456 -6.77 -39.53 -6.82
N GLY A 457 -5.60 -40.16 -6.84
CA GLY A 457 -5.46 -41.55 -7.24
C GLY A 457 -5.69 -41.83 -8.71
N ASP A 458 -6.12 -43.05 -9.00
CA ASP A 458 -6.30 -43.54 -10.37
C ASP A 458 -7.56 -44.41 -10.46
N ILE A 459 -8.61 -43.88 -11.07
CA ILE A 459 -9.89 -44.61 -11.24
C ILE A 459 -9.76 -45.85 -12.13
N LEU A 460 -8.65 -45.99 -12.86
CA LEU A 460 -8.37 -47.14 -13.70
C LEU A 460 -7.56 -48.22 -12.96
N ASP A 461 -7.01 -47.94 -11.78
CA ASP A 461 -6.31 -48.92 -10.97
C ASP A 461 -7.30 -49.69 -10.07
N PRO A 462 -7.60 -50.96 -10.36
CA PRO A 462 -8.54 -51.74 -9.56
C PRO A 462 -8.05 -52.01 -8.13
N LYS A 463 -6.75 -51.82 -7.84
CA LYS A 463 -6.19 -51.97 -6.49
C LYS A 463 -6.49 -50.77 -5.59
N ARG A 464 -6.81 -49.60 -6.16
CA ARG A 464 -7.17 -48.39 -5.42
C ARG A 464 -8.69 -48.25 -5.32
N ASN A 465 -9.27 -48.97 -4.36
CA ASN A 465 -10.72 -49.06 -4.17
C ASN A 465 -11.36 -47.91 -3.35
N LYS A 466 -10.58 -46.90 -2.95
CA LYS A 466 -11.06 -45.78 -2.11
C LYS A 466 -11.67 -44.64 -2.95
N TYR A 467 -10.97 -44.17 -3.97
CA TYR A 467 -11.38 -43.06 -4.85
C TYR A 467 -11.77 -43.59 -6.23
N THR A 468 -12.86 -44.35 -6.28
CA THR A 468 -13.34 -45.01 -7.50
C THR A 468 -14.15 -44.06 -8.39
N LEU A 469 -14.49 -44.50 -9.61
CA LEU A 469 -15.41 -43.74 -10.47
C LEU A 469 -16.76 -43.45 -9.78
N ASP A 470 -17.30 -44.42 -9.04
CA ASP A 470 -18.55 -44.26 -8.29
C ASP A 470 -18.46 -43.20 -7.18
N TYR A 471 -17.30 -43.09 -6.52
CA TYR A 471 -17.03 -42.01 -5.55
C TYR A 471 -17.21 -40.63 -6.20
N TYR A 472 -16.59 -40.41 -7.36
CA TYR A 472 -16.67 -39.13 -8.07
C TYR A 472 -18.09 -38.83 -8.56
N VAL A 473 -18.79 -39.81 -9.12
CA VAL A 473 -20.17 -39.63 -9.62
C VAL A 473 -21.14 -39.33 -8.47
N LYS A 474 -21.03 -40.03 -7.33
CA LYS A 474 -21.87 -39.77 -6.15
C LYS A 474 -21.66 -38.37 -5.59
N MET A 475 -20.40 -37.95 -5.44
CA MET A 475 -20.09 -36.61 -4.94
C MET A 475 -20.57 -35.53 -5.91
N ALA A 476 -20.43 -35.75 -7.22
CA ALA A 476 -20.93 -34.82 -8.24
C ALA A 476 -22.45 -34.59 -8.11
N LYS A 477 -23.23 -35.67 -7.97
CA LYS A 477 -24.67 -35.60 -7.74
C LYS A 477 -25.02 -34.87 -6.43
N GLU A 478 -24.25 -35.08 -5.37
CA GLU A 478 -24.44 -34.37 -4.10
C GLU A 478 -24.22 -32.85 -4.27
N LEU A 479 -23.15 -32.44 -4.97
CA LEU A 479 -22.84 -31.03 -5.22
C LEU A 479 -23.88 -30.34 -6.13
N GLU A 480 -24.38 -31.01 -7.16
CA GLU A 480 -25.49 -30.50 -7.99
C GLU A 480 -26.79 -30.40 -7.16
N GLY A 481 -27.06 -31.38 -6.29
CA GLY A 481 -28.16 -31.33 -5.33
C GLY A 481 -28.09 -30.13 -4.38
N HIS A 482 -26.89 -29.61 -4.12
CA HIS A 482 -26.64 -28.38 -3.38
C HIS A 482 -26.64 -27.10 -4.24
N GLY A 483 -27.09 -27.18 -5.50
CA GLY A 483 -27.33 -26.01 -6.34
C GLY A 483 -26.10 -25.49 -7.08
N ALA A 484 -25.02 -26.27 -7.16
CA ALA A 484 -23.86 -25.89 -7.99
C ALA A 484 -24.30 -25.54 -9.42
N HIS A 485 -23.78 -24.43 -9.95
CA HIS A 485 -24.04 -24.01 -11.32
C HIS A 485 -23.15 -24.75 -12.33
N ILE A 486 -21.92 -25.07 -11.92
CA ILE A 486 -20.89 -25.76 -12.69
C ILE A 486 -20.20 -26.75 -11.74
N LEU A 487 -19.87 -27.93 -12.26
CA LEU A 487 -19.05 -28.91 -11.56
C LEU A 487 -17.60 -28.77 -12.02
N ALA A 488 -16.67 -28.51 -11.10
CA ALA A 488 -15.25 -28.54 -11.40
C ALA A 488 -14.62 -29.88 -11.02
N ILE A 489 -13.74 -30.39 -11.89
CA ILE A 489 -12.81 -31.47 -11.56
C ILE A 489 -11.46 -30.81 -11.36
N LYS A 490 -10.99 -30.73 -10.11
CA LYS A 490 -9.71 -30.12 -9.77
C LYS A 490 -8.64 -31.20 -9.60
N ASP A 491 -7.93 -31.50 -10.67
CA ASP A 491 -6.73 -32.34 -10.65
C ASP A 491 -5.49 -31.50 -10.30
N MET A 492 -5.34 -31.19 -9.03
CA MET A 492 -4.31 -30.27 -8.50
C MET A 492 -2.86 -30.76 -8.66
N ALA A 493 -2.65 -32.03 -8.95
CA ALA A 493 -1.31 -32.63 -9.10
C ALA A 493 -1.01 -33.06 -10.54
N GLY A 494 -2.02 -33.20 -11.41
CA GLY A 494 -1.82 -33.74 -12.75
C GLY A 494 -1.88 -35.28 -12.78
N LEU A 495 -2.77 -35.88 -12.00
CA LEU A 495 -2.94 -37.32 -11.89
C LEU A 495 -3.91 -37.91 -12.91
N LEU A 496 -4.81 -37.09 -13.46
CA LEU A 496 -5.86 -37.55 -14.35
C LEU A 496 -5.28 -37.89 -15.74
N LYS A 497 -4.94 -39.16 -15.94
CA LYS A 497 -4.41 -39.71 -17.19
C LYS A 497 -5.45 -39.59 -18.33
N PRO A 498 -5.04 -39.60 -19.61
CA PRO A 498 -5.97 -39.34 -20.72
C PRO A 498 -7.18 -40.27 -20.79
N TYR A 499 -6.97 -41.57 -20.64
CA TYR A 499 -8.08 -42.54 -20.67
C TYR A 499 -8.97 -42.44 -19.41
N ALA A 500 -8.38 -42.06 -18.26
CA ALA A 500 -9.13 -41.79 -17.04
C ALA A 500 -9.99 -40.54 -17.20
N ALA A 501 -9.45 -39.48 -17.83
CA ALA A 501 -10.20 -38.26 -18.16
C ALA A 501 -11.42 -38.57 -19.04
N TYR A 502 -11.24 -39.34 -20.12
CA TYR A 502 -12.34 -39.76 -20.98
C TYR A 502 -13.42 -40.51 -20.19
N THR A 503 -13.01 -41.48 -19.36
CA THR A 503 -13.91 -42.33 -18.58
C THR A 503 -14.70 -41.52 -17.56
N LEU A 504 -14.00 -40.69 -16.78
CA LEU A 504 -14.59 -39.85 -15.75
C LEU A 504 -15.57 -38.83 -16.34
N VAL A 505 -15.13 -38.08 -17.35
CA VAL A 505 -15.96 -37.04 -17.98
C VAL A 505 -17.17 -37.67 -18.66
N SER A 506 -17.02 -38.79 -19.37
CA SER A 506 -18.17 -39.48 -19.99
C SER A 506 -19.22 -39.87 -18.96
N ALA A 507 -18.79 -40.47 -17.84
CA ALA A 507 -19.69 -40.88 -16.76
C ALA A 507 -20.37 -39.69 -16.08
N LEU A 508 -19.65 -38.59 -15.89
CA LEU A 508 -20.24 -37.37 -15.32
C LEU A 508 -21.21 -36.71 -16.31
N LYS A 509 -20.87 -36.61 -17.61
CA LYS A 509 -21.77 -36.03 -18.62
C LYS A 509 -23.06 -36.84 -18.81
N SER A 510 -23.04 -38.15 -18.57
CA SER A 510 -24.28 -38.96 -18.61
C SER A 510 -25.20 -38.74 -17.41
N GLU A 511 -24.67 -38.25 -16.29
CA GLU A 511 -25.41 -38.18 -15.02
C GLU A 511 -25.77 -36.74 -14.61
N MET A 512 -24.93 -35.77 -14.98
CA MET A 512 -25.04 -34.37 -14.55
C MET A 512 -25.83 -33.51 -15.54
N LYS A 513 -26.54 -32.50 -15.04
CA LYS A 513 -27.29 -31.50 -15.84
C LYS A 513 -26.65 -30.12 -15.84
N ILE A 514 -25.44 -30.01 -15.29
CA ILE A 514 -24.64 -28.80 -15.21
C ILE A 514 -23.32 -28.98 -15.99
N PRO A 515 -22.70 -27.90 -16.49
CA PRO A 515 -21.41 -27.96 -17.17
C PRO A 515 -20.32 -28.57 -16.29
N ILE A 516 -19.37 -29.23 -16.93
CA ILE A 516 -18.15 -29.75 -16.32
C ILE A 516 -16.97 -28.87 -16.73
N HIS A 517 -16.23 -28.42 -15.73
CA HIS A 517 -15.02 -27.62 -15.87
C HIS A 517 -13.81 -28.42 -15.39
N LEU A 518 -12.92 -28.80 -16.30
CA LEU A 518 -11.73 -29.58 -15.95
C LEU A 518 -10.51 -28.69 -15.73
N HIS A 519 -9.91 -28.82 -14.56
CA HIS A 519 -8.65 -28.22 -14.19
C HIS A 519 -7.60 -29.31 -13.98
N SER A 520 -6.43 -29.20 -14.59
CA SER A 520 -5.30 -30.11 -14.37
C SER A 520 -3.96 -29.38 -14.47
N HIS A 521 -2.90 -29.98 -13.91
CA HIS A 521 -1.53 -29.50 -13.99
C HIS A 521 -0.70 -30.40 -14.90
N ASP A 522 0.18 -29.83 -15.73
CA ASP A 522 0.98 -30.56 -16.73
C ASP A 522 2.29 -31.11 -16.17
N THR A 523 2.29 -31.48 -14.88
CA THR A 523 3.48 -31.91 -14.13
C THR A 523 4.17 -33.09 -14.79
N SER A 524 3.39 -34.03 -15.34
CA SER A 524 3.91 -35.18 -16.08
C SER A 524 4.11 -34.93 -17.58
N GLY A 525 3.66 -33.79 -18.11
CA GLY A 525 3.78 -33.41 -19.51
C GLY A 525 2.79 -34.13 -20.45
N GLY A 526 1.82 -34.84 -19.88
CA GLY A 526 0.83 -35.62 -20.63
C GLY A 526 -0.58 -35.02 -20.61
N GLN A 527 -0.80 -33.89 -19.94
CA GLN A 527 -2.14 -33.44 -19.58
C GLN A 527 -2.84 -32.72 -20.72
N ILE A 528 -2.10 -32.21 -21.72
CA ILE A 528 -2.72 -31.84 -22.99
C ILE A 528 -3.53 -33.00 -23.58
N ALA A 529 -2.99 -34.23 -23.57
CA ALA A 529 -3.73 -35.39 -24.06
C ALA A 529 -4.96 -35.69 -23.19
N SER A 530 -4.89 -35.43 -21.87
CA SER A 530 -6.05 -35.53 -20.98
C SER A 530 -7.12 -34.50 -21.29
N LEU A 531 -6.75 -33.25 -21.60
CA LEU A 531 -7.71 -32.23 -22.00
C LEU A 531 -8.37 -32.57 -23.35
N ILE A 532 -7.62 -33.09 -24.32
CA ILE A 532 -8.18 -33.55 -25.60
C ILE A 532 -9.17 -34.69 -25.37
N LYS A 533 -8.80 -35.71 -24.57
CA LYS A 533 -9.69 -36.83 -24.25
C LYS A 533 -10.93 -36.40 -23.46
N ALA A 534 -10.79 -35.41 -22.58
CA ALA A 534 -11.94 -34.81 -21.90
C ALA A 534 -12.84 -34.03 -22.88
N ALA A 535 -12.27 -33.33 -23.87
CA ALA A 535 -13.02 -32.63 -24.91
C ALA A 535 -13.81 -33.59 -25.80
N GLU A 536 -13.21 -34.73 -26.19
CA GLU A 536 -13.89 -35.81 -26.90
C GLU A 536 -15.04 -36.41 -26.07
N ALA A 537 -14.86 -36.53 -24.75
CA ALA A 537 -15.90 -36.98 -23.82
C ALA A 537 -16.98 -35.91 -23.51
N GLY A 538 -16.85 -34.71 -24.07
CA GLY A 538 -17.84 -33.63 -23.93
C GLY A 538 -17.67 -32.73 -22.70
N VAL A 539 -16.45 -32.59 -22.14
CA VAL A 539 -16.17 -31.56 -21.13
C VAL A 539 -16.47 -30.18 -21.70
N ASP A 540 -17.11 -29.31 -20.93
CA ASP A 540 -17.60 -28.02 -21.42
C ASP A 540 -16.49 -26.96 -21.40
N ILE A 541 -15.73 -26.91 -20.31
CA ILE A 541 -14.70 -25.88 -20.07
C ILE A 541 -13.40 -26.56 -19.58
N VAL A 542 -12.25 -26.03 -19.98
CA VAL A 542 -10.94 -26.44 -19.44
C VAL A 542 -10.09 -25.25 -19.03
N ASP A 543 -9.27 -25.45 -18.00
CA ASP A 543 -8.21 -24.52 -17.60
C ASP A 543 -6.93 -24.77 -18.41
N ALA A 544 -6.33 -23.71 -18.96
CA ALA A 544 -5.02 -23.73 -19.60
C ALA A 544 -4.26 -22.42 -19.28
N ALA A 545 -2.94 -22.38 -19.52
CA ALA A 545 -2.12 -21.18 -19.35
C ALA A 545 -1.39 -20.83 -20.66
N LEU A 546 -1.11 -19.54 -20.87
CA LEU A 546 -0.36 -19.11 -22.05
C LEU A 546 1.05 -19.71 -22.06
N GLY A 547 1.56 -19.95 -23.27
CA GLY A 547 2.78 -20.73 -23.50
C GLY A 547 3.94 -20.44 -22.55
N PRO A 548 4.39 -19.18 -22.38
CA PRO A 548 5.50 -18.84 -21.51
C PRO A 548 5.28 -19.13 -20.02
N LEU A 549 4.04 -19.31 -19.56
CA LEU A 549 3.68 -19.59 -18.16
C LEU A 549 2.92 -20.92 -18.03
N SER A 550 3.09 -21.83 -18.98
CA SER A 550 2.47 -23.16 -19.00
C SER A 550 3.49 -24.29 -18.81
N GLY A 551 2.99 -25.52 -18.69
CA GLY A 551 3.82 -26.72 -18.56
C GLY A 551 4.44 -26.87 -17.17
N LEU A 552 5.19 -27.96 -16.97
CA LEU A 552 5.77 -28.32 -15.67
C LEU A 552 4.68 -28.33 -14.60
N THR A 553 4.89 -27.68 -13.47
CA THR A 553 3.87 -27.60 -12.41
C THR A 553 2.70 -26.67 -12.72
N ALA A 554 2.65 -25.95 -13.85
CA ALA A 554 1.51 -25.13 -14.25
C ALA A 554 0.49 -25.91 -15.10
N GLN A 555 -0.52 -25.22 -15.62
CA GLN A 555 -1.53 -25.80 -16.50
C GLN A 555 -0.93 -26.18 -17.87
N PRO A 556 -1.62 -27.06 -18.63
CA PRO A 556 -1.29 -27.36 -20.02
C PRO A 556 -1.22 -26.09 -20.89
N ASN A 557 -0.40 -26.15 -21.94
CA ASN A 557 -0.16 -25.04 -22.85
C ASN A 557 -1.41 -24.69 -23.68
N LEU A 558 -1.94 -23.49 -23.45
CA LEU A 558 -3.15 -22.98 -24.08
C LEU A 558 -3.01 -22.81 -25.59
N ASN A 559 -1.90 -22.22 -26.05
CA ASN A 559 -1.63 -22.02 -27.48
C ASN A 559 -1.62 -23.36 -28.23
N THR A 560 -0.96 -24.37 -27.64
CA THR A 560 -0.90 -25.72 -28.20
C THR A 560 -2.28 -26.37 -28.21
N LEU A 561 -3.06 -26.27 -27.13
CA LEU A 561 -4.40 -26.84 -27.07
C LEU A 561 -5.33 -26.24 -28.14
N VAL A 562 -5.30 -24.91 -28.32
CA VAL A 562 -6.08 -24.20 -29.33
C VAL A 562 -5.74 -24.71 -30.74
N GLU A 563 -4.46 -24.82 -31.08
CA GLU A 563 -4.05 -25.32 -32.40
C GLU A 563 -4.37 -26.81 -32.60
N MET A 564 -4.24 -27.64 -31.56
CA MET A 564 -4.57 -29.06 -31.63
C MET A 564 -6.07 -29.32 -31.85
N LEU A 565 -6.94 -28.43 -31.38
CA LEU A 565 -8.38 -28.52 -31.60
C LEU A 565 -8.85 -27.81 -32.87
N ARG A 566 -7.95 -27.12 -33.57
CA ARG A 566 -8.29 -26.46 -34.83
C ARG A 566 -8.74 -27.48 -35.85
N PHE A 567 -9.87 -27.22 -36.51
CA PHE A 567 -10.53 -28.15 -37.44
C PHE A 567 -11.14 -29.42 -36.80
N HIS A 568 -11.13 -29.54 -35.48
CA HIS A 568 -11.89 -30.56 -34.76
C HIS A 568 -13.32 -30.08 -34.48
N GLU A 569 -14.27 -30.97 -34.17
CA GLU A 569 -15.65 -30.58 -33.84
C GLU A 569 -15.74 -29.65 -32.61
N ARG A 570 -14.78 -29.78 -31.69
CA ARG A 570 -14.64 -28.99 -30.47
C ARG A 570 -13.70 -27.78 -30.62
N ASP A 571 -13.47 -27.29 -31.84
CA ASP A 571 -12.62 -26.11 -32.11
C ASP A 571 -13.03 -24.93 -31.20
N THR A 572 -12.04 -24.30 -30.57
CA THR A 572 -12.26 -23.16 -29.67
C THR A 572 -12.65 -21.88 -30.42
N GLY A 573 -12.28 -21.79 -31.71
CA GLY A 573 -12.46 -20.61 -32.55
C GLY A 573 -11.57 -19.41 -32.19
N MET A 574 -10.60 -19.58 -31.29
CA MET A 574 -9.67 -18.52 -30.91
C MET A 574 -8.57 -18.32 -31.96
N ASP A 575 -8.15 -17.07 -32.19
CA ASP A 575 -7.05 -16.76 -33.12
C ASP A 575 -5.69 -17.08 -32.49
N PHE A 576 -5.04 -18.12 -33.01
CA PHE A 576 -3.70 -18.55 -32.61
C PHE A 576 -2.64 -17.44 -32.71
N ARG A 577 -2.66 -16.61 -33.76
CA ARG A 577 -1.68 -15.53 -33.93
C ARG A 577 -1.89 -14.43 -32.90
N ALA A 578 -3.13 -14.08 -32.62
CA ALA A 578 -3.45 -13.09 -31.59
C ALA A 578 -3.02 -13.61 -30.19
N LEU A 579 -3.22 -14.89 -29.89
CA LEU A 579 -2.73 -15.52 -28.65
C LEU A 579 -1.20 -15.53 -28.56
N GLY A 580 -0.51 -15.64 -29.71
CA GLY A 580 0.94 -15.48 -29.79
C GLY A 580 1.42 -14.12 -29.27
N LEU A 581 0.70 -13.04 -29.58
CA LEU A 581 1.06 -11.70 -29.09
C LEU A 581 0.94 -11.55 -27.57
N LEU A 582 0.00 -12.27 -26.93
CA LEU A 582 -0.04 -12.35 -25.47
C LEU A 582 1.14 -13.13 -24.91
N SER A 583 1.58 -14.17 -25.62
CA SER A 583 2.73 -14.99 -25.25
C SER A 583 4.03 -14.17 -25.34
N ASP A 584 4.22 -13.38 -26.38
CA ASP A 584 5.38 -12.49 -26.52
C ASP A 584 5.50 -11.52 -25.32
N TYR A 585 4.38 -11.01 -24.81
CA TYR A 585 4.35 -10.19 -23.61
C TYR A 585 4.81 -10.98 -22.37
N TRP A 586 4.19 -12.14 -22.12
CA TRP A 586 4.47 -12.93 -20.92
C TRP A 586 5.86 -13.56 -20.90
N GLU A 587 6.46 -13.84 -22.07
CA GLU A 587 7.84 -14.30 -22.18
C GLU A 587 8.80 -13.29 -21.56
N VAL A 588 8.67 -12.01 -21.92
CA VAL A 588 9.51 -10.95 -21.34
C VAL A 588 9.21 -10.75 -19.85
N VAL A 589 7.92 -10.75 -19.48
CA VAL A 589 7.53 -10.55 -18.08
C VAL A 589 8.08 -11.65 -17.18
N ARG A 590 8.06 -12.91 -17.63
CA ARG A 590 8.60 -14.04 -16.85
C ARG A 590 10.07 -13.83 -16.47
N GLU A 591 10.87 -13.22 -17.35
CA GLU A 591 12.29 -12.91 -17.07
C GLU A 591 12.47 -11.95 -15.88
N TYR A 592 11.51 -11.07 -15.59
CA TYR A 592 11.57 -10.20 -14.41
C TYR A 592 11.49 -10.97 -13.09
N TYR A 593 10.99 -12.20 -13.12
CA TYR A 593 10.76 -13.07 -11.97
C TYR A 593 11.77 -14.20 -11.86
N ALA A 594 12.89 -14.16 -12.60
CA ALA A 594 13.90 -15.20 -12.62
C ALA A 594 14.34 -15.76 -11.24
N PRO A 595 14.47 -14.95 -10.15
CA PRO A 595 14.81 -15.47 -8.82
C PRO A 595 13.76 -16.40 -8.20
N PHE A 596 12.53 -16.39 -8.72
CA PHE A 596 11.40 -17.12 -8.17
C PHE A 596 11.00 -18.35 -9.00
N GLU A 597 11.75 -18.65 -10.06
CA GLU A 597 11.53 -19.81 -10.91
C GLU A 597 11.54 -21.13 -10.12
N SER A 598 10.63 -22.02 -10.50
CA SER A 598 10.64 -23.39 -10.03
C SER A 598 11.93 -24.11 -10.44
N ILE A 599 12.43 -24.97 -9.56
CA ILE A 599 13.64 -25.78 -9.83
C ILE A 599 13.40 -26.89 -10.85
N GLN A 600 12.14 -27.25 -11.08
CA GLN A 600 11.80 -28.32 -12.02
C GLN A 600 12.06 -27.83 -13.44
N LYS A 601 13.04 -28.45 -14.12
CA LYS A 601 13.43 -28.06 -15.49
C LYS A 601 12.66 -28.81 -16.58
N SER A 602 12.02 -29.93 -16.23
CA SER A 602 11.29 -30.79 -17.15
C SER A 602 10.14 -31.49 -16.44
N SER A 603 9.13 -31.90 -17.20
CA SER A 603 8.03 -32.72 -16.68
C SER A 603 8.53 -34.07 -16.15
N THR A 604 7.80 -34.66 -15.20
CA THR A 604 8.15 -35.93 -14.55
C THR A 604 6.94 -36.79 -14.26
N ALA A 605 7.05 -38.09 -14.53
CA ALA A 605 6.01 -39.08 -14.20
C ALA A 605 6.01 -39.45 -12.70
N GLU A 606 7.02 -39.03 -11.92
CA GLU A 606 7.10 -39.28 -10.48
C GLU A 606 5.88 -38.74 -9.72
N VAL A 607 5.18 -37.74 -10.28
CA VAL A 607 3.96 -37.19 -9.70
C VAL A 607 2.85 -38.24 -9.51
N TYR A 608 2.81 -39.29 -10.35
CA TYR A 608 1.88 -40.40 -10.18
C TYR A 608 2.20 -41.30 -8.98
N HIS A 609 3.41 -41.19 -8.43
CA HIS A 609 3.81 -41.86 -7.20
C HIS A 609 3.56 -40.99 -5.96
N HIS A 610 4.17 -39.80 -5.93
CA HIS A 610 4.14 -38.96 -4.72
C HIS A 610 2.89 -38.07 -4.60
N GLU A 611 2.16 -37.83 -5.71
CA GLU A 611 0.91 -37.07 -5.74
C GLU A 611 1.01 -35.68 -5.08
N ILE A 612 2.16 -35.01 -5.22
CA ILE A 612 2.41 -33.67 -4.67
C ILE A 612 1.81 -32.64 -5.65
N PRO A 613 0.88 -31.77 -5.21
CA PRO A 613 0.33 -30.72 -6.06
C PRO A 613 1.39 -29.70 -6.52
N GLY A 614 1.18 -29.06 -7.67
CA GLY A 614 2.16 -28.14 -8.26
C GLY A 614 2.66 -27.06 -7.30
N GLY A 615 1.76 -26.27 -6.70
CA GLY A 615 2.15 -25.24 -5.73
C GLY A 615 2.80 -25.78 -4.45
N GLN A 616 2.43 -26.99 -4.01
CA GLN A 616 3.07 -27.64 -2.85
C GLN A 616 4.49 -28.11 -3.20
N PHE A 617 4.72 -28.58 -4.43
CA PHE A 617 6.04 -29.03 -4.88
C PHE A 617 7.07 -27.91 -4.78
N THR A 618 6.75 -26.74 -5.36
CA THR A 618 7.63 -25.56 -5.31
C THR A 618 7.85 -25.09 -3.86
N ASN A 619 6.81 -25.05 -3.04
CA ASN A 619 6.92 -24.61 -1.63
C ASN A 619 7.71 -25.60 -0.76
N LEU A 620 7.45 -26.91 -0.86
CA LEU A 620 8.11 -27.95 -0.10
C LEU A 620 9.61 -28.02 -0.43
N PHE A 621 9.97 -27.82 -1.70
CA PHE A 621 11.37 -27.72 -2.10
C PHE A 621 12.07 -26.53 -1.45
N GLN A 622 11.45 -25.34 -1.46
CA GLN A 622 12.02 -24.15 -0.84
C GLN A 622 12.19 -24.33 0.68
N GLN A 623 11.25 -24.99 1.34
CA GLN A 623 11.37 -25.36 2.75
C GLN A 623 12.54 -26.32 2.99
N ALA A 624 12.61 -27.42 2.22
CA ALA A 624 13.72 -28.37 2.30
C ALA A 624 15.07 -27.69 2.06
N HIS A 625 15.16 -26.80 1.06
CA HIS A 625 16.36 -26.04 0.78
C HIS A 625 16.76 -25.11 1.94
N SER A 626 15.80 -24.41 2.54
CA SER A 626 16.05 -23.57 3.72
C SER A 626 16.54 -24.36 4.94
N MET A 627 16.19 -25.64 5.03
CA MET A 627 16.61 -26.57 6.08
C MET A 627 17.91 -27.34 5.72
N GLY A 628 18.52 -27.08 4.56
CA GLY A 628 19.72 -27.79 4.10
C GLY A 628 19.46 -29.20 3.55
N LEU A 629 18.20 -29.58 3.33
CA LEU A 629 17.77 -30.91 2.90
C LEU A 629 17.53 -31.03 1.39
N ALA A 630 17.80 -29.99 0.60
CA ALA A 630 17.57 -30.00 -0.86
C ALA A 630 18.29 -31.16 -1.60
N HIS A 631 19.45 -31.59 -1.10
CA HIS A 631 20.19 -32.73 -1.66
C HIS A 631 19.50 -34.09 -1.46
N ARG A 632 18.51 -34.16 -0.55
CA ARG A 632 17.68 -35.35 -0.25
C ARG A 632 16.28 -35.26 -0.88
N TRP A 633 16.11 -34.47 -1.94
CA TRP A 633 14.79 -34.21 -2.52
C TRP A 633 14.01 -35.46 -2.93
N HIS A 634 14.67 -36.44 -3.56
CA HIS A 634 14.01 -37.69 -3.96
C HIS A 634 13.54 -38.52 -2.75
N GLU A 635 14.31 -38.53 -1.66
CA GLU A 635 13.86 -39.16 -0.41
C GLU A 635 12.65 -38.43 0.18
N ILE A 636 12.61 -37.10 0.09
CA ILE A 636 11.47 -36.30 0.54
C ILE A 636 10.21 -36.66 -0.28
N THR A 637 10.32 -36.83 -1.59
CA THR A 637 9.16 -37.20 -2.42
C THR A 637 8.65 -38.61 -2.11
N ASP A 638 9.53 -39.57 -1.85
CA ASP A 638 9.15 -40.94 -1.48
C ASP A 638 8.50 -40.98 -0.09
N VAL A 639 9.10 -40.31 0.90
CA VAL A 639 8.52 -40.22 2.25
C VAL A 639 7.18 -39.48 2.24
N TYR A 640 6.97 -38.54 1.33
CA TYR A 640 5.67 -37.88 1.16
C TYR A 640 4.59 -38.87 0.71
N ALA A 641 4.92 -39.79 -0.19
CA ALA A 641 4.03 -40.88 -0.59
C ALA A 641 3.73 -41.81 0.61
N ASP A 642 4.76 -42.19 1.37
CA ASP A 642 4.60 -43.03 2.56
C ASP A 642 3.72 -42.37 3.63
N VAL A 643 3.88 -41.06 3.87
CA VAL A 643 3.04 -40.30 4.80
C VAL A 643 1.58 -40.26 4.33
N ASN A 644 1.33 -40.12 3.03
CA ASN A 644 -0.03 -40.19 2.50
C ASN A 644 -0.68 -41.55 2.81
N HIS A 645 0.06 -42.65 2.64
CA HIS A 645 -0.43 -43.98 2.99
C HIS A 645 -0.66 -44.13 4.50
N LEU A 646 0.25 -43.62 5.33
CA LEU A 646 0.09 -43.59 6.78
C LEU A 646 -1.18 -42.84 7.22
N PHE A 647 -1.54 -41.75 6.53
CA PHE A 647 -2.75 -40.98 6.80
C PHE A 647 -4.02 -41.63 6.23
N GLY A 648 -3.90 -42.80 5.61
CA GLY A 648 -5.03 -43.56 5.07
C GLY A 648 -5.41 -43.20 3.64
N ASP A 649 -4.48 -42.68 2.84
CA ASP A 649 -4.68 -42.20 1.46
C ASP A 649 -5.69 -41.05 1.37
N ILE A 650 -5.21 -39.83 1.48
CA ILE A 650 -6.05 -38.62 1.55
C ILE A 650 -5.99 -37.80 0.26
N VAL A 651 -7.01 -36.97 0.05
CA VAL A 651 -6.95 -35.87 -0.91
C VAL A 651 -5.89 -34.88 -0.42
N LYS A 652 -4.93 -34.53 -1.28
CA LYS A 652 -3.79 -33.67 -0.94
C LYS A 652 -3.86 -32.37 -1.71
N VAL A 653 -4.40 -31.34 -1.09
CA VAL A 653 -4.44 -29.96 -1.61
C VAL A 653 -4.39 -29.01 -0.42
N THR A 654 -4.00 -27.76 -0.59
CA THR A 654 -3.86 -26.86 0.56
C THR A 654 -5.18 -26.75 1.35
N PRO A 655 -5.18 -26.95 2.70
CA PRO A 655 -4.02 -27.20 3.56
C PRO A 655 -3.59 -28.66 3.79
N SER A 656 -4.36 -29.69 3.41
CA SER A 656 -3.99 -31.11 3.65
C SER A 656 -2.64 -31.50 3.04
N SER A 657 -2.27 -30.97 1.86
CA SER A 657 -0.94 -31.19 1.26
C SER A 657 0.21 -30.66 2.12
N LYS A 658 -0.02 -29.55 2.83
CA LYS A 658 0.96 -28.99 3.77
C LYS A 658 1.15 -29.92 4.97
N VAL A 659 0.06 -30.51 5.47
CA VAL A 659 0.13 -31.44 6.62
C VAL A 659 1.03 -32.65 6.29
N VAL A 660 0.84 -33.24 5.12
CA VAL A 660 1.69 -34.33 4.62
C VAL A 660 3.14 -33.85 4.48
N GLY A 661 3.36 -32.66 3.91
CA GLY A 661 4.69 -32.07 3.74
C GLY A 661 5.42 -31.77 5.05
N ASP A 662 4.74 -31.19 6.03
CA ASP A 662 5.32 -30.85 7.34
C ASP A 662 5.77 -32.12 8.09
N LEU A 663 4.97 -33.20 8.07
CA LEU A 663 5.38 -34.49 8.64
C LEU A 663 6.54 -35.11 7.84
N THR A 664 6.49 -35.04 6.52
CA THR A 664 7.57 -35.55 5.64
C THR A 664 8.92 -34.92 5.99
N LEU A 665 8.98 -33.58 6.04
CA LEU A 665 10.21 -32.87 6.41
C LEU A 665 10.67 -33.24 7.82
N TYR A 666 9.75 -33.36 8.77
CA TYR A 666 10.06 -33.79 10.13
C TYR A 666 10.70 -35.19 10.15
N LEU A 667 10.12 -36.15 9.44
CA LEU A 667 10.59 -37.53 9.36
C LEU A 667 11.98 -37.63 8.72
N VAL A 668 12.18 -36.97 7.58
CA VAL A 668 13.47 -36.95 6.86
C VAL A 668 14.55 -36.26 7.70
N THR A 669 14.23 -35.15 8.38
CA THR A 669 15.16 -34.45 9.27
C THR A 669 15.63 -35.35 10.42
N ASN A 670 14.72 -36.15 10.98
CA ASN A 670 14.99 -37.00 12.14
C ASN A 670 15.38 -38.44 11.79
N ASN A 671 15.50 -38.76 10.50
CA ASN A 671 15.76 -40.10 9.96
C ASN A 671 14.79 -41.16 10.52
N ILE A 672 13.50 -40.84 10.53
CA ILE A 672 12.41 -41.72 11.00
C ILE A 672 11.62 -42.19 9.78
N LYS A 673 11.32 -43.49 9.68
CA LYS A 673 10.43 -44.00 8.61
C LYS A 673 8.97 -43.81 9.01
N ALA A 674 8.08 -43.56 8.04
CA ALA A 674 6.66 -43.34 8.31
C ALA A 674 6.01 -44.52 9.05
N GLN A 675 6.35 -45.75 8.67
CA GLN A 675 5.89 -46.98 9.34
C GLN A 675 6.31 -47.08 10.83
N ASP A 676 7.39 -46.43 11.23
CA ASP A 676 7.90 -46.49 12.60
C ASP A 676 7.09 -45.58 13.55
N ILE A 677 6.20 -44.71 13.05
CA ILE A 677 5.34 -43.86 13.88
C ILE A 677 4.42 -44.72 14.76
N VAL A 678 3.79 -45.75 14.18
CA VAL A 678 2.87 -46.65 14.89
C VAL A 678 3.64 -47.81 15.52
N ALA A 679 4.55 -48.42 14.76
CA ALA A 679 5.29 -49.61 15.21
C ALA A 679 6.39 -49.32 16.25
N GLY A 680 6.84 -48.07 16.35
CA GLY A 680 7.95 -47.67 17.21
C GLY A 680 7.54 -47.25 18.63
N ASN A 681 8.44 -47.50 19.58
CA ASN A 681 8.33 -47.03 20.97
C ASN A 681 8.91 -45.62 21.18
N ARG A 682 9.34 -44.94 20.11
CA ARG A 682 9.93 -43.59 20.19
C ARG A 682 8.84 -42.55 20.48
N ASP A 683 9.09 -41.69 21.46
CA ASP A 683 8.23 -40.54 21.73
C ASP A 683 8.50 -39.44 20.68
N ILE A 684 7.48 -39.06 19.91
CA ILE A 684 7.59 -38.14 18.76
C ILE A 684 6.72 -36.91 19.00
N SER A 685 7.34 -35.73 19.03
CA SER A 685 6.61 -34.44 19.03
C SER A 685 6.24 -34.06 17.60
N PHE A 686 4.96 -34.20 17.26
CA PHE A 686 4.46 -33.93 15.90
C PHE A 686 4.34 -32.43 15.60
N PRO A 687 4.49 -32.01 14.33
CA PRO A 687 4.15 -30.66 13.90
C PRO A 687 2.69 -30.32 14.23
N ASN A 688 2.42 -29.06 14.64
CA ASN A 688 1.06 -28.62 14.99
C ASN A 688 0.05 -28.85 13.87
N SER A 689 0.44 -28.68 12.60
CA SER A 689 -0.44 -28.93 11.45
C SER A 689 -0.94 -30.37 11.38
N VAL A 690 -0.11 -31.33 11.81
CA VAL A 690 -0.46 -32.77 11.89
C VAL A 690 -1.41 -33.01 13.04
N VAL A 691 -1.13 -32.45 14.22
CA VAL A 691 -2.01 -32.55 15.39
C VAL A 691 -3.39 -31.98 15.07
N GLU A 692 -3.46 -30.75 14.55
CA GLU A 692 -4.72 -30.08 14.20
C GLU A 692 -5.50 -30.83 13.11
N PHE A 693 -4.82 -31.46 12.15
CA PHE A 693 -5.46 -32.32 11.16
C PHE A 693 -6.13 -33.53 11.80
N PHE A 694 -5.41 -34.28 12.65
CA PHE A 694 -5.96 -35.46 13.34
C PHE A 694 -6.97 -35.12 14.43
N GLU A 695 -6.94 -33.91 14.98
CA GLU A 695 -8.03 -33.36 15.81
C GLU A 695 -9.31 -33.14 15.00
N GLY A 696 -9.27 -33.19 13.66
CA GLY A 696 -10.43 -32.94 12.80
C GLY A 696 -10.67 -31.45 12.53
N ARG A 697 -9.72 -30.56 12.86
CA ARG A 697 -9.86 -29.12 12.58
C ARG A 697 -9.86 -28.82 11.09
N LEU A 698 -9.34 -29.67 10.22
CA LEU A 698 -9.41 -29.45 8.76
C LEU A 698 -10.61 -30.14 8.11
N GLY A 699 -11.50 -30.72 8.91
CA GLY A 699 -12.62 -31.54 8.45
C GLY A 699 -12.32 -33.04 8.50
N GLN A 700 -13.23 -33.83 7.92
CA GLN A 700 -13.15 -35.29 7.94
C GLN A 700 -12.66 -35.84 6.61
N PRO A 701 -11.60 -36.68 6.59
CA PRO A 701 -11.17 -37.35 5.37
C PRO A 701 -12.17 -38.43 4.96
N THR A 702 -12.23 -38.72 3.66
CA THR A 702 -13.01 -39.84 3.13
C THR A 702 -12.58 -41.15 3.83
N GLY A 703 -13.52 -41.91 4.38
CA GLY A 703 -13.25 -43.14 5.13
C GLY A 703 -12.78 -42.96 6.58
N GLY A 704 -12.63 -41.73 7.07
CA GLY A 704 -12.18 -41.42 8.43
C GLY A 704 -10.65 -41.54 8.61
N PHE A 705 -10.18 -41.18 9.81
CA PHE A 705 -8.75 -41.28 10.18
C PHE A 705 -8.37 -42.71 10.60
N PRO A 706 -7.17 -43.21 10.24
CA PRO A 706 -6.62 -44.44 10.82
C PRO A 706 -6.49 -44.29 12.36
N LYS A 707 -7.14 -45.19 13.11
CA LYS A 707 -7.34 -45.01 14.55
C LYS A 707 -6.06 -45.11 15.37
N ASP A 708 -5.23 -46.09 15.05
CA ASP A 708 -3.91 -46.29 15.63
C ASP A 708 -2.99 -45.06 15.44
N VAL A 709 -3.02 -44.45 14.26
CA VAL A 709 -2.27 -43.22 13.96
C VAL A 709 -2.86 -42.02 14.70
N GLN A 710 -4.19 -41.87 14.68
CA GLN A 710 -4.90 -40.77 15.37
C GLN A 710 -4.62 -40.80 16.88
N ASP A 711 -4.73 -41.97 17.52
CA ASP A 711 -4.51 -42.13 18.95
C ASP A 711 -3.07 -41.82 19.35
N LYS A 712 -2.09 -42.23 18.53
CA LYS A 712 -0.67 -41.93 18.74
C LYS A 712 -0.36 -40.44 18.67
N ILE A 713 -0.98 -39.73 17.72
CA ILE A 713 -0.76 -38.29 17.51
C ILE A 713 -1.47 -37.47 18.60
N LEU A 714 -2.72 -37.80 18.91
CA LEU A 714 -3.54 -37.03 19.86
C LEU A 714 -3.24 -37.33 21.33
N ARG A 715 -2.70 -38.51 21.65
CA ARG A 715 -2.34 -38.90 23.03
C ARG A 715 -3.49 -38.72 24.03
N GLY A 716 -4.71 -39.05 23.60
CA GLY A 716 -5.94 -38.87 24.39
C GLY A 716 -6.58 -37.48 24.32
N ALA A 717 -6.03 -36.55 23.52
CA ALA A 717 -6.72 -35.30 23.20
C ALA A 717 -8.02 -35.55 22.41
N PRO A 718 -9.07 -34.73 22.60
CA PRO A 718 -10.34 -34.92 21.92
C PRO A 718 -10.23 -34.63 20.41
N ALA A 719 -10.97 -35.40 19.62
CA ALA A 719 -11.11 -35.20 18.18
C ALA A 719 -12.52 -34.67 17.84
N TYR A 720 -12.60 -33.70 16.94
CA TYR A 720 -13.82 -33.16 16.37
C TYR A 720 -14.29 -34.03 15.21
N ILE A 721 -15.61 -34.27 15.15
CA ILE A 721 -16.27 -35.04 14.07
C ILE A 721 -17.16 -34.11 13.23
N GLU A 722 -17.61 -33.01 13.83
CA GLU A 722 -18.46 -32.01 13.19
C GLU A 722 -17.65 -30.98 12.40
N ARG A 723 -18.36 -30.11 11.67
CA ARG A 723 -17.75 -29.06 10.87
C ARG A 723 -17.03 -28.05 11.79
N PRO A 724 -15.72 -27.79 11.61
CA PRO A 724 -14.94 -26.93 12.50
C PRO A 724 -15.54 -25.52 12.69
N GLY A 725 -16.06 -24.92 11.62
CA GLY A 725 -16.65 -23.58 11.66
C GLY A 725 -18.00 -23.49 12.39
N ALA A 726 -18.72 -24.61 12.56
CA ALA A 726 -20.05 -24.61 13.19
C ALA A 726 -19.99 -24.26 14.70
N ASN A 727 -18.86 -24.58 15.34
CA ASN A 727 -18.65 -24.36 16.77
C ASN A 727 -17.96 -23.02 17.08
N LEU A 728 -17.64 -22.22 16.05
CA LEU A 728 -17.01 -20.91 16.23
C LEU A 728 -18.07 -19.82 16.42
N LEU A 729 -17.87 -18.96 17.42
CA LEU A 729 -18.74 -17.83 17.67
C LEU A 729 -18.71 -16.84 16.48
N PRO A 730 -19.87 -16.32 16.04
CA PRO A 730 -19.90 -15.28 15.01
C PRO A 730 -19.08 -14.05 15.40
N VAL A 731 -18.37 -13.47 14.43
CA VAL A 731 -17.63 -12.22 14.63
C VAL A 731 -18.54 -11.01 14.46
N ASP A 732 -18.50 -10.08 15.41
CA ASP A 732 -19.12 -8.76 15.29
C ASP A 732 -18.26 -7.89 14.35
N LEU A 733 -18.72 -7.74 13.10
CA LEU A 733 -17.96 -7.09 12.03
C LEU A 733 -17.72 -5.60 12.30
N GLU A 734 -18.68 -4.90 12.91
CA GLU A 734 -18.54 -3.47 13.24
C GLU A 734 -17.52 -3.26 14.37
N LYS A 735 -17.57 -4.09 15.42
CA LYS A 735 -16.54 -4.04 16.48
C LYS A 735 -15.16 -4.42 15.94
N ALA A 736 -15.08 -5.41 15.07
CA ALA A 736 -13.82 -5.78 14.43
C ALA A 736 -13.25 -4.62 13.60
N LYS A 737 -14.10 -3.90 12.86
CA LYS A 737 -13.72 -2.72 12.09
C LYS A 737 -13.14 -1.62 12.97
N ILE A 738 -13.88 -1.20 14.01
CA ILE A 738 -13.44 -0.15 14.95
C ILE A 738 -12.07 -0.50 15.56
N LYS A 739 -11.91 -1.75 16.03
CA LYS A 739 -10.65 -2.23 16.62
C LYS A 739 -9.46 -2.10 15.67
N VAL A 740 -9.66 -2.38 14.38
CA VAL A 740 -8.60 -2.26 13.37
C VAL A 740 -8.30 -0.79 13.08
N GLU A 741 -9.34 0.04 12.93
CA GLU A 741 -9.20 1.47 12.67
C GLU A 741 -8.41 2.18 13.79
N GLU A 742 -8.65 1.81 15.05
CA GLU A 742 -7.87 2.25 16.20
C GLU A 742 -6.40 1.82 16.08
N ARG A 743 -6.16 0.53 15.77
CA ARG A 743 -4.80 -0.04 15.68
C ARG A 743 -3.95 0.59 14.58
N ILE A 744 -4.53 0.94 13.43
CA ILE A 744 -3.80 1.57 12.31
C ILE A 744 -3.98 3.10 12.24
N SER A 745 -4.79 3.66 13.15
CA SER A 745 -5.11 5.09 13.26
C SER A 745 -5.63 5.71 11.95
N ARG A 746 -6.48 4.97 11.22
CA ARG A 746 -7.19 5.46 10.03
C ARG A 746 -8.45 4.63 9.77
N PRO A 747 -9.48 5.20 9.11
CA PRO A 747 -10.63 4.43 8.66
C PRO A 747 -10.23 3.36 7.63
N ILE A 748 -11.02 2.29 7.58
CA ILE A 748 -10.86 1.18 6.63
C ILE A 748 -12.12 0.92 5.81
N THR A 749 -11.94 0.39 4.60
CA THR A 749 -13.06 -0.11 3.79
C THR A 749 -13.52 -1.50 4.26
N ASN A 750 -14.68 -1.95 3.79
CA ASN A 750 -15.15 -3.32 4.06
C ASN A 750 -14.22 -4.38 3.45
N GLU A 751 -13.60 -4.10 2.30
CA GLU A 751 -12.59 -4.95 1.69
C GLU A 751 -11.34 -5.10 2.57
N GLU A 752 -10.87 -3.99 3.15
CA GLU A 752 -9.76 -4.00 4.10
C GLU A 752 -10.11 -4.76 5.39
N LEU A 753 -11.37 -4.65 5.85
CA LEU A 753 -11.87 -5.48 6.93
C LEU A 753 -11.82 -6.97 6.56
N MET A 754 -12.25 -7.35 5.35
CA MET A 754 -12.18 -8.73 4.87
C MET A 754 -10.73 -9.23 4.81
N SER A 755 -9.79 -8.39 4.37
CA SER A 755 -8.36 -8.70 4.41
C SER A 755 -7.86 -8.93 5.83
N TYR A 756 -8.25 -8.07 6.78
CA TYR A 756 -7.88 -8.22 8.19
C TYR A 756 -8.48 -9.48 8.80
N LEU A 757 -9.74 -9.79 8.55
CA LEU A 757 -10.39 -10.99 9.09
C LEU A 757 -9.74 -12.28 8.61
N MET A 758 -9.31 -12.31 7.34
CA MET A 758 -8.58 -13.45 6.79
C MET A 758 -7.14 -13.51 7.30
N TYR A 759 -6.47 -12.35 7.39
CA TYR A 759 -5.04 -12.24 7.68
C TYR A 759 -4.69 -11.05 8.59
N PRO A 760 -4.96 -11.13 9.91
CA PRO A 760 -4.82 -9.99 10.81
C PRO A 760 -3.40 -9.39 10.82
N ASP A 761 -2.39 -10.21 11.09
CA ASP A 761 -1.00 -9.73 11.22
C ASP A 761 -0.42 -9.26 9.88
N VAL A 762 -0.75 -9.96 8.79
CA VAL A 762 -0.30 -9.58 7.44
C VAL A 762 -0.89 -8.24 7.05
N PHE A 763 -2.19 -8.04 7.31
CA PHE A 763 -2.85 -6.79 6.98
C PHE A 763 -2.25 -5.62 7.77
N ILE A 764 -1.95 -5.80 9.06
CA ILE A 764 -1.30 -4.77 9.87
C ILE A 764 0.11 -4.46 9.36
N GLN A 765 0.91 -5.48 9.04
CA GLN A 765 2.24 -5.28 8.44
C GLN A 765 2.16 -4.56 7.09
N TYR A 766 1.21 -4.93 6.24
CA TYR A 766 0.94 -4.26 4.97
C TYR A 766 0.51 -2.79 5.18
N ALA A 767 -0.36 -2.52 6.16
CA ALA A 767 -0.80 -1.16 6.46
C ALA A 767 0.35 -0.27 6.96
N GLU A 768 1.22 -0.78 7.83
CA GLU A 768 2.42 -0.06 8.28
C GLU A 768 3.45 0.11 7.15
N HIS A 769 3.62 -0.89 6.28
CA HIS A 769 4.44 -0.75 5.08
C HIS A 769 3.92 0.36 4.16
N ARG A 770 2.61 0.37 3.88
CA ARG A 770 1.95 1.39 3.05
C ARG A 770 2.05 2.78 3.69
N LYS A 771 2.06 2.90 5.01
CA LYS A 771 2.31 4.16 5.72
C LYS A 771 3.76 4.65 5.55
N LYS A 772 4.74 3.73 5.48
CA LYS A 772 6.17 4.05 5.34
C LYS A 772 6.58 4.39 3.90
N TYR A 773 6.08 3.62 2.93
CA TYR A 773 6.53 3.64 1.53
C TYR A 773 5.44 4.02 0.53
N ASP A 774 4.21 4.29 0.98
CA ASP A 774 3.04 4.51 0.13
C ASP A 774 2.76 3.31 -0.79
N ASP A 775 2.05 3.52 -1.90
CA ASP A 775 1.73 2.48 -2.87
C ASP A 775 2.95 2.09 -3.72
N VAL A 776 3.53 0.92 -3.44
CA VAL A 776 4.65 0.37 -4.20
C VAL A 776 4.21 -0.47 -5.41
N SER A 777 2.91 -0.73 -5.58
CA SER A 777 2.40 -1.55 -6.70
C SER A 777 2.58 -0.87 -8.06
N ILE A 778 2.69 0.47 -8.08
CA ILE A 778 2.89 1.26 -9.30
C ILE A 778 4.35 1.25 -9.79
N ILE A 779 5.29 0.84 -8.94
CA ILE A 779 6.71 0.78 -9.31
C ILE A 779 6.90 -0.37 -10.32
N PRO A 780 7.63 -0.20 -11.43
CA PRO A 780 7.95 -1.29 -12.35
C PRO A 780 8.65 -2.48 -11.67
N THR A 781 8.41 -3.70 -12.14
CA THR A 781 8.87 -4.93 -11.47
C THR A 781 10.38 -5.04 -11.36
N ASP A 782 11.12 -4.61 -12.38
CA ASP A 782 12.58 -4.57 -12.34
C ASP A 782 13.09 -3.60 -11.27
N VAL A 783 12.47 -2.42 -11.14
CA VAL A 783 12.84 -1.43 -10.11
C VAL A 783 12.40 -1.89 -8.71
N PHE A 784 11.24 -2.53 -8.60
CA PHE A 784 10.72 -3.06 -7.34
C PHE A 784 11.65 -4.12 -6.73
N PHE A 785 12.12 -5.06 -7.54
CA PHE A 785 12.98 -6.15 -7.05
C PHE A 785 14.48 -5.82 -7.03
N TYR A 786 14.95 -4.96 -7.93
CA TYR A 786 16.40 -4.76 -8.14
C TYR A 786 16.87 -3.31 -7.95
N GLY A 787 15.98 -2.39 -7.61
CA GLY A 787 16.30 -0.97 -7.49
C GLY A 787 16.54 -0.30 -8.83
N LEU A 788 16.77 1.01 -8.76
CA LEU A 788 17.02 1.86 -9.93
C LEU A 788 18.53 1.92 -10.20
N PRO A 789 19.01 1.59 -11.42
CA PRO A 789 20.43 1.72 -11.75
C PRO A 789 20.88 3.18 -11.76
N MET A 790 22.18 3.37 -11.53
CA MET A 790 22.80 4.69 -11.58
C MET A 790 22.60 5.34 -12.96
N ASN A 791 22.20 6.61 -12.97
CA ASN A 791 21.92 7.41 -14.16
C ASN A 791 20.77 6.94 -15.06
N GLU A 792 20.01 5.91 -14.66
CA GLU A 792 18.80 5.50 -15.36
C GLU A 792 17.56 6.25 -14.87
N GLU A 793 16.62 6.48 -15.79
CA GLU A 793 15.35 7.14 -15.53
C GLU A 793 14.20 6.14 -15.51
N VAL A 794 13.30 6.31 -14.55
CA VAL A 794 12.03 5.58 -14.50
C VAL A 794 10.87 6.57 -14.41
N ALA A 795 9.91 6.41 -15.30
CA ALA A 795 8.64 7.13 -15.27
C ALA A 795 7.59 6.29 -14.55
N ILE A 796 6.97 6.85 -13.52
CA ILE A 796 5.95 6.19 -12.70
C ILE A 796 4.70 7.07 -12.68
N ASP A 797 3.60 6.54 -13.18
CA ASP A 797 2.29 7.19 -13.12
C ASP A 797 1.67 6.97 -11.73
N ILE A 798 1.48 8.08 -11.00
CA ILE A 798 0.88 8.03 -9.64
C ILE A 798 -0.64 8.23 -9.67
N GLU A 799 -1.13 8.95 -10.67
CA GLU A 799 -2.53 9.23 -10.96
C GLU A 799 -2.66 9.54 -12.46
N GLU A 800 -3.86 9.48 -13.01
CA GLU A 800 -4.12 9.89 -14.39
C GLU A 800 -3.63 11.33 -14.64
N GLY A 801 -2.79 11.50 -15.66
CA GLY A 801 -2.17 12.78 -16.00
C GLY A 801 -1.03 13.24 -15.08
N LYS A 802 -0.60 12.42 -14.11
CA LYS A 802 0.51 12.72 -13.20
C LYS A 802 1.58 11.65 -13.23
N THR A 803 2.64 11.92 -13.99
CA THR A 803 3.84 11.09 -14.06
C THR A 803 4.97 11.70 -13.24
N LEU A 804 5.64 10.89 -12.44
CA LEU A 804 6.88 11.23 -11.75
C LEU A 804 8.04 10.55 -12.46
N ILE A 805 9.03 11.34 -12.86
CA ILE A 805 10.27 10.86 -13.48
C ILE A 805 11.33 10.88 -12.39
N PHE A 806 11.84 9.70 -12.06
CA PHE A 806 12.90 9.51 -11.08
C PHE A 806 14.19 9.12 -11.79
N LYS A 807 15.30 9.69 -11.34
CA LYS A 807 16.65 9.31 -11.79
C LYS A 807 17.54 9.12 -10.58
N LEU A 808 18.26 8.00 -10.49
CA LEU A 808 19.29 7.84 -9.46
C LEU A 808 20.57 8.55 -9.91
N VAL A 809 21.06 9.48 -9.10
CA VAL A 809 22.24 10.29 -9.43
C VAL A 809 23.48 9.83 -8.68
N ALA A 810 23.36 9.56 -7.38
CA ALA A 810 24.49 9.15 -6.55
C ALA A 810 24.07 8.42 -5.28
N ILE A 811 25.01 7.65 -4.72
CA ILE A 811 24.91 7.06 -3.38
C ILE A 811 26.18 7.45 -2.62
N SER A 812 26.03 8.08 -1.45
CA SER A 812 27.19 8.43 -0.62
C SER A 812 27.84 7.19 -0.03
N PRO A 813 29.11 7.28 0.40
CA PRO A 813 29.68 6.29 1.33
C PRO A 813 28.83 6.16 2.59
N VAL A 814 28.92 5.00 3.24
CA VAL A 814 28.27 4.76 4.53
C VAL A 814 28.97 5.59 5.61
N ASN A 815 28.20 6.33 6.39
CA ASN A 815 28.68 7.14 7.51
C ASN A 815 28.90 6.27 8.77
N VAL A 816 29.43 6.87 9.84
CA VAL A 816 29.72 6.17 11.11
C VAL A 816 28.48 5.56 11.79
N GLU A 817 27.29 6.06 11.49
CA GLU A 817 26.01 5.57 12.01
C GLU A 817 25.47 4.37 11.22
N GLY A 818 26.15 3.95 10.13
CA GLY A 818 25.69 2.90 9.24
C GLY A 818 24.68 3.38 8.18
N ASN A 819 24.55 4.69 7.98
CA ASN A 819 23.61 5.28 7.01
C ASN A 819 24.34 5.76 5.74
N CYS A 820 23.65 5.74 4.60
CA CYS A 820 24.10 6.38 3.36
C CYS A 820 23.02 7.33 2.85
N THR A 821 23.43 8.37 2.13
CA THR A 821 22.52 9.30 1.48
C THR A 821 22.40 8.91 0.00
N VAL A 822 21.18 8.66 -0.44
CA VAL A 822 20.84 8.34 -1.83
C VAL A 822 20.27 9.59 -2.49
N PHE A 823 20.89 10.01 -3.59
CA PHE A 823 20.55 11.22 -4.33
C PHE A 823 19.77 10.86 -5.59
N PHE A 824 18.57 11.40 -5.72
CA PHE A 824 17.70 11.27 -6.88
C PHE A 824 17.45 12.63 -7.53
N GLU A 825 17.12 12.63 -8.82
CA GLU A 825 16.34 13.70 -9.44
C GLU A 825 14.89 13.27 -9.55
N LEU A 826 13.98 14.16 -9.18
CA LEU A 826 12.53 14.00 -9.31
C LEU A 826 12.00 15.13 -10.20
N ASN A 827 11.57 14.81 -11.42
CA ASN A 827 11.15 15.79 -12.42
C ASN A 827 12.20 16.92 -12.60
N GLY A 828 13.48 16.53 -12.67
CA GLY A 828 14.63 17.45 -12.77
C GLY A 828 15.01 18.18 -11.48
N GLN A 829 14.38 17.88 -10.34
CA GLN A 829 14.71 18.51 -9.06
C GLN A 829 15.51 17.56 -8.16
N PRO A 830 16.62 17.99 -7.55
CA PRO A 830 17.39 17.15 -6.65
C PRO A 830 16.56 16.78 -5.41
N ARG A 831 16.69 15.52 -5.00
CA ARG A 831 16.10 14.92 -3.81
C ARG A 831 17.14 14.02 -3.17
N GLU A 832 17.13 13.99 -1.85
CA GLU A 832 17.99 13.09 -1.08
C GLU A 832 17.15 12.33 -0.07
N VAL A 833 17.52 11.08 0.17
CA VAL A 833 16.97 10.27 1.26
C VAL A 833 18.11 9.57 1.99
N VAL A 834 18.01 9.53 3.32
CA VAL A 834 18.95 8.78 4.15
C VAL A 834 18.42 7.37 4.33
N ILE A 835 19.26 6.38 4.00
CA ILE A 835 18.95 4.95 4.03
C ILE A 835 19.96 4.24 4.93
N ALA A 836 19.50 3.45 5.88
CA ALA A 836 20.35 2.59 6.69
C ALA A 836 20.89 1.45 5.82
N ASN A 837 22.20 1.23 5.83
CA ASN A 837 22.82 0.12 5.12
C ASN A 837 22.94 -1.08 6.08
N HIS A 838 22.09 -2.08 5.89
CA HIS A 838 22.02 -3.24 6.78
C HIS A 838 23.20 -4.21 6.65
N LYS A 839 24.06 -4.02 5.64
CA LYS A 839 25.27 -4.85 5.42
C LYS A 839 26.45 -4.38 6.26
N VAL A 840 26.40 -3.16 6.81
CA VAL A 840 27.46 -2.56 7.62
C VAL A 840 26.91 -2.37 9.03
N GLY A 841 27.48 -3.05 10.02
CA GLY A 841 27.10 -2.84 11.43
C GLY A 841 27.42 -1.41 11.86
N SER A 842 26.49 -0.71 12.52
CA SER A 842 26.75 0.64 13.02
C SER A 842 27.79 0.59 14.14
N SER A 843 28.87 1.37 14.03
CA SER A 843 29.82 1.58 15.13
C SER A 843 29.24 2.41 16.28
N VAL A 844 28.04 2.98 16.10
CA VAL A 844 27.32 3.79 17.07
C VAL A 844 26.30 2.93 17.83
N ILE A 845 26.38 2.91 19.15
CA ILE A 845 25.37 2.29 20.02
C ILE A 845 24.11 3.19 19.98
N LYS A 846 23.09 2.80 19.20
CA LYS A 846 21.78 3.48 19.21
C LYS A 846 21.07 3.20 20.53
N ARG A 847 20.58 4.25 21.21
CA ARG A 847 19.77 4.10 22.43
C ARG A 847 18.36 3.61 22.06
N PRO A 848 17.77 2.69 22.83
CA PRO A 848 16.37 2.31 22.67
C PRO A 848 15.45 3.53 22.77
N GLN A 849 14.35 3.53 22.03
CA GLN A 849 13.31 4.58 22.13
C GLN A 849 12.19 4.13 23.07
N ALA A 850 11.56 5.08 23.77
CA ALA A 850 10.36 4.80 24.55
C ALA A 850 9.18 4.48 23.63
N GLU A 851 8.46 3.39 23.95
CA GLU A 851 7.33 2.92 23.16
C GLU A 851 6.09 3.75 23.51
N GLU A 852 5.38 4.22 22.49
CA GLU A 852 4.21 5.08 22.68
C GLU A 852 3.08 4.29 23.37
N GLY A 853 2.61 4.79 24.52
CA GLY A 853 1.56 4.15 25.31
C GLY A 853 2.04 3.01 26.23
N ASN A 854 3.33 2.66 26.23
CA ASN A 854 3.87 1.70 27.17
C ASN A 854 4.18 2.40 28.51
N ILE A 855 3.31 2.19 29.50
CA ILE A 855 3.44 2.79 30.84
C ILE A 855 4.77 2.43 31.52
N LYS A 856 5.43 1.33 31.11
CA LYS A 856 6.70 0.95 31.72
C LYS A 856 7.88 1.79 31.23
N HIS A 857 7.74 2.53 30.13
CA HIS A 857 8.85 3.24 29.50
C HIS A 857 8.82 4.73 29.86
N VAL A 858 9.95 5.26 30.32
CA VAL A 858 10.14 6.71 30.51
C VAL A 858 11.07 7.23 29.44
N GLY A 859 10.54 8.02 28.51
CA GLY A 859 11.29 8.63 27.41
C GLY A 859 11.78 10.05 27.73
N ALA A 860 12.82 10.49 27.03
CA ALA A 860 13.27 11.87 27.06
C ALA A 860 12.20 12.81 26.47
N PRO A 861 11.71 13.82 27.21
CA PRO A 861 10.69 14.74 26.71
C PRO A 861 11.22 15.68 25.62
N MET A 862 12.53 15.91 25.57
CA MET A 862 13.22 16.77 24.61
C MET A 862 14.70 16.36 24.50
N PRO A 863 15.41 16.77 23.43
CA PRO A 863 16.85 16.56 23.33
C PRO A 863 17.59 17.40 24.39
N GLY A 864 18.63 16.82 25.00
CA GLY A 864 19.39 17.49 26.06
C GLY A 864 20.49 16.61 26.65
N MET A 865 21.13 17.10 27.72
CA MET A 865 22.17 16.37 28.44
C MET A 865 21.68 16.00 29.85
N ILE A 866 21.95 14.77 30.31
CA ILE A 866 21.62 14.34 31.67
C ILE A 866 22.57 15.01 32.66
N VAL A 867 22.04 15.89 33.50
CA VAL A 867 22.79 16.59 34.55
C VAL A 867 22.97 15.69 35.78
N LYS A 868 21.91 14.96 36.15
CA LYS A 868 21.93 14.10 37.34
C LYS A 868 20.85 13.04 37.29
N VAL A 869 21.22 11.79 37.53
CA VAL A 869 20.27 10.69 37.76
C VAL A 869 19.99 10.59 39.26
N LYS A 870 18.72 10.54 39.68
CA LYS A 870 18.30 10.52 41.10
C LYS A 870 17.85 9.14 41.60
N VAL A 871 17.63 8.19 40.69
CA VAL A 871 17.14 6.85 41.00
C VAL A 871 18.07 5.76 40.46
N THR A 872 18.03 4.59 41.07
CA THR A 872 18.71 3.37 40.61
C THR A 872 17.71 2.23 40.43
N ALA A 873 18.10 1.20 39.69
CA ALA A 873 17.32 -0.03 39.60
C ALA A 873 17.00 -0.59 41.01
N GLY A 874 15.76 -1.03 41.22
CA GLY A 874 15.22 -1.48 42.49
C GLY A 874 14.62 -0.39 43.38
N ASN A 875 14.73 0.90 43.03
CA ASN A 875 14.05 1.96 43.79
C ASN A 875 12.53 1.92 43.55
N LYS A 876 11.76 1.98 44.63
CA LYS A 876 10.31 2.25 44.58
C LYS A 876 10.11 3.76 44.55
N VAL A 877 9.33 4.22 43.58
CA VAL A 877 8.99 5.64 43.39
C VAL A 877 7.48 5.81 43.40
N VAL A 878 7.01 6.93 43.92
CA VAL A 878 5.60 7.35 43.84
C VAL A 878 5.44 8.40 42.76
N LYS A 879 4.21 8.57 42.28
CA LYS A 879 3.87 9.58 41.28
C LYS A 879 4.38 10.96 41.72
N ASN A 880 5.01 11.66 40.77
CA ASN A 880 5.70 12.95 40.92
C ASN A 880 7.05 12.90 41.65
N ASP A 881 7.60 11.72 41.95
CA ASP A 881 8.98 11.65 42.42
C ASP A 881 9.96 12.06 41.30
N PRO A 882 11.03 12.82 41.61
CA PRO A 882 11.99 13.25 40.62
C PRO A 882 12.96 12.11 40.25
N LEU A 883 12.99 11.72 38.98
CA LEU A 883 13.75 10.59 38.47
C LEU A 883 15.16 11.01 38.01
N LEU A 884 15.24 12.07 37.21
CA LEU A 884 16.51 12.65 36.75
C LEU A 884 16.36 14.13 36.40
N ILE A 885 17.47 14.82 36.24
CA ILE A 885 17.57 16.21 35.78
C ILE A 885 18.30 16.21 34.45
N MET A 886 17.74 16.91 33.48
CA MET A 886 18.33 17.16 32.16
C MET A 886 18.46 18.64 31.90
N GLU A 887 19.49 19.02 31.13
CA GLU A 887 19.73 20.38 30.66
C GLU A 887 19.45 20.44 29.16
N ALA A 888 18.59 21.36 28.75
CA ALA A 888 18.42 21.74 27.36
C ALA A 888 18.39 23.27 27.26
N MET A 889 19.11 23.84 26.30
CA MET A 889 19.15 25.31 26.09
C MET A 889 19.53 26.11 27.35
N LYS A 890 20.47 25.61 28.18
CA LYS A 890 20.89 26.21 29.47
C LYS A 890 19.78 26.28 30.54
N MET A 891 18.69 25.55 30.32
CA MET A 891 17.59 25.39 31.28
C MET A 891 17.59 23.97 31.82
N GLU A 892 17.56 23.82 33.14
CA GLU A 892 17.40 22.53 33.78
C GLU A 892 15.91 22.14 33.86
N ALA A 893 15.58 20.93 33.40
CA ALA A 893 14.26 20.32 33.50
C ALA A 893 14.37 19.01 34.29
N THR A 894 13.50 18.81 35.27
CA THR A 894 13.40 17.56 36.03
C THR A 894 12.37 16.65 35.38
N VAL A 895 12.73 15.39 35.15
CA VAL A 895 11.82 14.33 34.71
C VAL A 895 11.23 13.65 35.95
N TYR A 896 9.90 13.56 36.02
CA TYR A 896 9.16 13.05 37.17
C TYR A 896 8.48 11.70 36.86
N ALA A 897 8.22 10.91 37.89
CA ALA A 897 7.44 9.68 37.80
C ALA A 897 5.97 9.96 37.44
N GLU A 898 5.46 9.33 36.39
CA GLU A 898 4.08 9.51 35.93
C GLU A 898 3.07 8.67 36.74
N HIS A 899 3.54 7.59 37.37
CA HIS A 899 2.78 6.70 38.25
C HIS A 899 3.69 6.03 39.28
N ASP A 900 3.08 5.36 40.27
CA ASP A 900 3.79 4.57 41.27
C ASP A 900 4.41 3.32 40.62
N GLY A 901 5.58 2.90 41.09
CA GLY A 901 6.22 1.69 40.57
C GLY A 901 7.63 1.44 41.09
N GLU A 902 8.22 0.32 40.68
CA GLU A 902 9.62 0.00 40.97
C GLU A 902 10.45 0.15 39.68
N ILE A 903 11.58 0.87 39.77
CA ILE A 903 12.48 1.06 38.64
C ILE A 903 13.19 -0.28 38.34
N GLY A 904 12.95 -0.84 37.16
CA GLY A 904 13.62 -2.05 36.67
C GLY A 904 15.01 -1.77 36.12
N GLN A 905 15.15 -0.77 35.24
CA GLN A 905 16.43 -0.39 34.62
C GLN A 905 16.57 1.12 34.46
N VAL A 906 17.81 1.60 34.58
CA VAL A 906 18.21 2.97 34.23
C VAL A 906 19.21 2.87 33.08
N LEU A 907 18.91 3.50 31.95
CA LEU A 907 19.63 3.33 30.69
C LEU A 907 20.51 4.53 30.32
N VAL A 908 20.59 5.53 31.20
CA VAL A 908 21.34 6.77 31.00
C VAL A 908 22.26 7.06 32.19
N LYS A 909 23.36 7.76 31.93
CA LYS A 909 24.31 8.23 32.94
C LYS A 909 24.44 9.74 32.91
N THR A 910 24.92 10.31 34.02
CA THR A 910 25.28 11.73 34.12
C THR A 910 26.29 12.11 33.02
N LYS A 911 26.10 13.29 32.40
CA LYS A 911 26.81 13.85 31.24
C LYS A 911 26.55 13.16 29.89
N GLU A 912 25.59 12.25 29.81
CA GLU A 912 25.20 11.68 28.53
C GLU A 912 24.18 12.58 27.82
N CYS A 913 24.35 12.77 26.50
CA CYS A 913 23.36 13.42 25.65
C CYS A 913 22.29 12.42 25.22
N VAL A 914 21.04 12.89 25.19
CA VAL A 914 19.85 12.13 24.78
C VAL A 914 19.06 12.93 23.75
N GLU A 915 18.47 12.24 22.80
CA GLU A 915 17.52 12.79 21.83
C GLU A 915 16.08 12.68 22.37
N ALA A 916 15.14 13.41 21.75
CA ALA A 916 13.73 13.26 22.11
C ALA A 916 13.28 11.80 21.93
N ARG A 917 12.53 11.29 22.92
CA ARG A 917 12.02 9.91 23.00
C ARG A 917 13.06 8.82 23.30
N ASP A 918 14.34 9.15 23.48
CA ASP A 918 15.32 8.18 24.00
C ASP A 918 14.83 7.60 25.33
N LEU A 919 14.88 6.27 25.46
CA LEU A 919 14.45 5.57 26.65
C LEU A 919 15.45 5.83 27.79
N LEU A 920 14.98 6.52 28.82
CA LEU A 920 15.78 6.91 29.98
C LEU A 920 15.79 5.80 31.04
N LEU A 921 14.61 5.24 31.33
CA LEU A 921 14.40 4.26 32.39
C LEU A 921 13.16 3.40 32.11
N VAL A 922 13.13 2.23 32.75
CA VAL A 922 12.07 1.22 32.59
C VAL A 922 11.56 0.78 33.96
N TYR A 923 10.24 0.77 34.16
CA TYR A 923 9.57 0.19 35.34
C TYR A 923 9.47 -1.35 35.24
N LYS A 924 9.44 -2.05 36.38
CA LYS A 924 9.20 -3.50 36.44
C LYS A 924 7.79 -3.91 35.99
#